data_AF-A0A8H7PAE4-F1
#
_entry.id   AF-A0A8H7PAE4-F1
#
_cell.length_a   1.000
_cell.length_b   1.000
_cell.length_c   1.000
_cell.angle_alpha   90.00
_cell.angle_beta   90.00
_cell.angle_gamma   90.00
#
_symmetry.space_group_name_H-M   'P 1'
#
loop_
_entity.id
_entity.type
_entity.pdbx_description
1 polymer ?
#
loop_
_entity_poly.entity_id
_entity_poly.type
_entity_poly.pdbx_seq_one_letter_code
_entity_poly.pdbx_strand_id
1 'polypeptide(L)'
;MLLQSSILCRFPAEVLVDIAVDIVLLDDPLGPPSNLLSLLLTCKHINYILRFDDCRYLYGRIFRGKFDSRAVARRRGVDAALTSHQAAQLKAYCVALKRIRSGDLDSEYLEDDLWTAFVMCLENDGRNEAQLSWARLDSLLEEHLRTRLWVDTHHYGGWPPEHTKHSLAIWLYWLRLDDVKLDALSSDVRKQLLDAIRCYAHTALRYPSFFAPDNHFKFPLSTDVLTATLKTRMTPHGHWPQYRDPSQVIEKVTHYSRRLELCAPILGHGAKLLYMTLDELPYQIPLSLARDREHALALGWSDVRATQADFLEANAHRSVKLLAQGDWDWYSKLTPEQARLEDDAAWRKGLHAKSALLDELWNRLAFCGDPWADQVLKGVVYMPGSLSGLWQGRMHSFRPGEYSALTRSTDYPGDIPDEHVQKWPVYFNLREHHCIMPKTPMPTGGDAAENDEGIYTAWFPSNVSWTEREERAGRFIELRENTNELRKWEYETYAEGRPNSHDEKEEEATQERAHQIVAGAVNQPPFDSDEIDQVRSTLNAALGPDENVDQVISDALLDANRSPPASDDGAESDYESEYVENSCSGICDVIVTGESLPRHGQAWNHFHFYGRVRPWDGLIAIVRVPVEGPHLGSFVGSWRLRANNRNAVPLEGPFAMSKVVGPRSES
;
A
#
# COMPACT_ATOMS: atom_id res chain seq x y z
N MET A 1 51.53 0.61 37.44
CA MET A 1 50.04 0.66 37.38
C MET A 1 49.58 1.80 38.27
N LEU A 2 49.18 2.94 37.69
CA LEU A 2 48.50 3.98 38.45
C LEU A 2 47.10 3.45 38.81
N LEU A 3 46.80 3.32 40.09
CA LEU A 3 45.47 2.98 40.59
C LEU A 3 44.48 4.02 40.07
N GLN A 4 43.66 3.64 39.09
CA GLN A 4 42.59 4.48 38.56
C GLN A 4 41.63 4.80 39.72
N SER A 5 41.59 6.09 40.12
CA SER A 5 40.93 6.54 41.36
C SER A 5 39.41 6.65 41.23
N SER A 6 38.89 6.81 40.01
CA SER A 6 37.45 6.85 39.74
C SER A 6 36.84 5.45 39.90
N ILE A 7 35.81 5.34 40.75
CA ILE A 7 35.05 4.10 40.95
C ILE A 7 34.37 3.63 39.66
N LEU A 8 33.90 4.58 38.83
CA LEU A 8 33.27 4.28 37.53
C LEU A 8 34.24 3.58 36.58
N CYS A 9 35.50 3.99 36.60
CA CYS A 9 36.53 3.36 35.77
C CYS A 9 36.95 1.96 36.24
N ARG A 10 36.43 1.48 37.37
CA ARG A 10 36.67 0.12 37.88
C ARG A 10 35.54 -0.84 37.51
N PHE A 11 34.43 -0.34 36.99
CA PHE A 11 33.34 -1.20 36.55
C PHE A 11 33.73 -1.98 35.30
N PRO A 12 33.25 -3.24 35.16
CA PRO A 12 33.30 -3.97 33.90
C PRO A 12 32.63 -3.18 32.77
N ALA A 13 33.06 -3.45 31.53
CA ALA A 13 32.52 -2.76 30.36
C ALA A 13 31.01 -2.96 30.21
N GLU A 14 30.51 -4.16 30.53
CA GLU A 14 29.09 -4.52 30.48
C GLU A 14 28.26 -3.67 31.45
N VAL A 15 28.77 -3.44 32.66
CA VAL A 15 28.12 -2.59 33.68
C VAL A 15 28.12 -1.12 33.24
N LEU A 16 29.20 -0.66 32.61
CA LEU A 16 29.24 0.69 32.03
C LEU A 16 28.24 0.86 30.88
N VAL A 17 28.01 -0.17 30.09
CA VAL A 17 26.97 -0.19 29.05
C VAL A 17 25.58 -0.11 29.68
N ASP A 18 25.29 -0.90 30.71
CA ASP A 18 23.99 -0.85 31.41
C ASP A 18 23.73 0.53 32.01
N ILE A 19 24.71 1.10 32.71
CA ILE A 19 24.63 2.48 33.23
C ILE A 19 24.35 3.48 32.09
N ALA A 20 25.04 3.34 30.95
CA ALA A 20 24.85 4.23 29.81
C ALA A 20 23.46 4.10 29.17
N VAL A 21 22.91 2.88 29.09
CA VAL A 21 21.53 2.65 28.62
C VAL A 21 20.54 3.31 29.57
N ASP A 22 20.67 3.07 30.87
CA ASP A 22 19.75 3.60 31.89
C ASP A 22 19.76 5.14 31.94
N ILE A 23 20.94 5.77 31.81
CA ILE A 23 21.07 7.24 31.72
C ILE A 23 20.26 7.81 30.55
N VAL A 24 20.19 7.07 29.44
CA VAL A 24 19.47 7.52 28.24
C VAL A 24 17.98 7.23 28.32
N LEU A 25 17.59 6.08 28.87
CA LEU A 25 16.18 5.63 28.83
C LEU A 25 15.34 6.10 30.02
N LEU A 26 15.93 6.35 31.20
CA LEU A 26 15.18 6.71 32.40
C LEU A 26 14.89 8.22 32.54
N ASP A 27 15.73 9.08 31.98
CA ASP A 27 15.65 10.53 32.18
C ASP A 27 14.80 11.23 31.10
N ASP A 28 15.19 11.07 29.82
CA ASP A 28 14.43 11.58 28.67
C ASP A 28 14.66 10.65 27.45
N PRO A 29 13.74 9.70 27.19
CA PRO A 29 13.86 8.78 26.07
C PRO A 29 13.56 9.44 24.72
N LEU A 30 13.19 10.72 24.67
CA LEU A 30 12.88 11.41 23.41
C LEU A 30 14.11 12.10 22.80
N GLY A 31 14.10 12.23 21.49
CA GLY A 31 15.18 12.86 20.74
C GLY A 31 16.53 12.14 20.85
N PRO A 32 17.63 12.85 20.53
CA PRO A 32 18.99 12.34 20.59
C PRO A 32 19.42 11.97 22.02
N PRO A 33 20.31 10.98 22.22
CA PRO A 33 20.82 10.60 23.54
C PRO A 33 21.83 11.63 24.08
N SER A 34 21.37 12.85 24.39
CA SER A 34 22.22 13.97 24.84
C SER A 34 22.91 13.69 26.18
N ASN A 35 22.25 12.98 27.10
CA ASN A 35 22.80 12.65 28.41
C ASN A 35 24.00 11.69 28.32
N LEU A 36 24.05 10.85 27.27
CA LEU A 36 25.19 9.98 27.02
C LEU A 36 26.46 10.77 26.73
N LEU A 37 26.34 11.93 26.06
CA LEU A 37 27.49 12.80 25.77
C LEU A 37 28.18 13.24 27.06
N SER A 38 27.40 13.62 28.09
CA SER A 38 27.94 14.02 29.39
C SER A 38 28.78 12.91 30.01
N LEU A 39 28.33 11.65 29.95
CA LEU A 39 29.09 10.49 30.43
C LEU A 39 30.38 10.28 29.61
N LEU A 40 30.28 10.34 28.28
CA LEU A 40 31.41 10.16 27.37
C LEU A 40 32.49 11.24 27.51
N LEU A 41 32.14 12.41 28.01
CA LEU A 41 33.05 13.53 28.25
C LEU A 41 33.73 13.48 29.64
N THR A 42 33.36 12.54 30.51
CA THR A 42 33.94 12.45 31.87
C THR A 42 35.41 12.02 31.87
N CYS A 43 35.81 11.02 31.08
CA CYS A 43 37.20 10.62 30.94
C CYS A 43 37.48 9.82 29.64
N LYS A 44 38.75 9.81 29.22
CA LYS A 44 39.19 9.09 28.00
C LYS A 44 38.93 7.57 28.06
N HIS A 45 39.00 6.97 29.24
CA HIS A 45 38.79 5.53 29.42
C HIS A 45 37.32 5.15 29.17
N ILE A 46 36.37 5.87 29.78
CA ILE A 46 34.93 5.67 29.55
C ILE A 46 34.58 5.96 28.09
N ASN A 47 35.13 7.04 27.52
CA ASN A 47 34.94 7.36 26.11
C ASN A 47 35.40 6.21 25.20
N TYR A 48 36.61 5.68 25.42
CA TYR A 48 37.15 4.58 24.62
C TYR A 48 36.27 3.33 24.67
N ILE A 49 35.73 2.99 25.85
CA ILE A 49 34.87 1.80 26.02
C ILE A 49 33.50 1.99 25.36
N LEU A 50 32.91 3.19 25.45
CA LEU A 50 31.50 3.42 25.10
C LEU A 50 31.31 4.21 23.77
N ARG A 51 32.38 4.57 23.07
CA ARG A 51 32.28 5.32 21.81
C ARG A 51 31.52 4.54 20.74
N PHE A 52 30.86 5.27 19.85
CA PHE A 52 29.97 4.73 18.83
C PHE A 52 30.60 3.64 17.95
N ASP A 53 31.83 3.85 17.50
CA ASP A 53 32.46 2.94 16.55
C ASP A 53 32.85 1.60 17.18
N ASP A 54 33.23 1.59 18.46
CA ASP A 54 33.70 0.40 19.16
C ASP A 54 32.57 -0.33 19.91
N CYS A 55 31.51 0.37 20.33
CA CYS A 55 30.48 -0.18 21.21
C CYS A 55 29.10 -0.20 20.55
N ARG A 56 28.98 -0.77 19.34
CA ARG A 56 27.69 -0.86 18.61
C ARG A 56 26.58 -1.51 19.43
N TYR A 57 26.93 -2.43 20.34
CA TYR A 57 26.00 -3.06 21.26
C TYR A 57 25.23 -2.07 22.14
N LEU A 58 25.91 -1.06 22.72
CA LEU A 58 25.27 0.00 23.50
C LEU A 58 24.21 0.75 22.68
N TYR A 59 24.57 1.20 21.48
CA TYR A 59 23.70 2.02 20.65
C TYR A 59 22.53 1.22 20.05
N GLY A 60 22.72 -0.06 19.74
CA GLY A 60 21.63 -0.95 19.36
C GLY A 60 20.63 -1.17 20.52
N ARG A 61 21.11 -1.28 21.77
CA ARG A 61 20.21 -1.32 22.94
C ARG A 61 19.46 -0.01 23.16
N ILE A 62 20.14 1.12 23.03
CA ILE A 62 19.51 2.45 23.09
C ILE A 62 18.42 2.57 22.00
N PHE A 63 18.71 2.12 20.78
CA PHE A 63 17.73 2.12 19.69
C PHE A 63 16.47 1.35 20.06
N ARG A 64 16.61 0.09 20.52
CA ARG A 64 15.47 -0.75 20.94
C ARG A 64 14.70 -0.19 22.14
N GLY A 65 15.29 0.72 22.92
CA GLY A 65 14.59 1.42 24.01
C GLY A 65 13.85 2.68 23.54
N LYS A 66 14.34 3.35 22.50
CA LYS A 66 13.82 4.67 22.04
C LYS A 66 12.90 4.59 20.83
N PHE A 67 13.02 3.55 20.02
CA PHE A 67 12.32 3.38 18.74
C PHE A 67 11.69 1.99 18.62
N ASP A 68 10.70 1.89 17.75
CA ASP A 68 10.09 0.61 17.38
C ASP A 68 11.01 -0.13 16.40
N SER A 69 11.12 -1.44 16.56
CA SER A 69 12.13 -2.26 15.84
C SER A 69 11.65 -3.63 15.39
N ARG A 70 10.38 -3.97 15.61
CA ARG A 70 9.83 -5.29 15.27
C ARG A 70 9.41 -5.40 13.81
N ALA A 71 8.92 -4.31 13.23
CA ALA A 71 8.45 -4.27 11.84
C ALA A 71 9.55 -4.65 10.84
N VAL A 72 10.78 -4.15 11.02
CA VAL A 72 11.90 -4.47 10.12
C VAL A 72 12.21 -5.96 10.08
N ALA A 73 12.14 -6.65 11.23
CA ALA A 73 12.39 -8.09 11.32
C ALA A 73 11.32 -8.87 10.54
N ARG A 74 10.04 -8.49 10.68
CA ARG A 74 8.95 -9.10 9.91
C ARG A 74 9.03 -8.87 8.41
N ARG A 75 9.60 -7.74 7.98
CA ARG A 75 9.62 -7.31 6.58
C ARG A 75 10.86 -7.75 5.82
N ARG A 76 11.98 -7.95 6.52
CA ARG A 76 13.31 -8.13 5.91
C ARG A 76 14.13 -9.26 6.56
N GLY A 77 13.51 -10.04 7.45
CA GLY A 77 14.16 -11.12 8.18
C GLY A 77 14.99 -10.64 9.37
N VAL A 78 15.47 -11.60 10.15
CA VAL A 78 16.20 -11.36 11.42
C VAL A 78 17.53 -10.62 11.22
N ASP A 79 18.17 -10.77 10.06
CA ASP A 79 19.46 -10.14 9.74
C ASP A 79 19.34 -8.62 9.56
N ALA A 80 18.16 -8.14 9.16
CA ALA A 80 17.92 -6.70 9.11
C ALA A 80 17.87 -6.08 10.52
N ALA A 81 17.60 -6.88 11.55
CA ALA A 81 17.53 -6.45 12.95
C ALA A 81 18.87 -6.57 13.72
N LEU A 82 19.99 -6.80 13.03
CA LEU A 82 21.32 -6.85 13.65
C LEU A 82 21.64 -5.59 14.46
N THR A 83 22.34 -5.78 15.57
CA THR A 83 22.67 -4.73 16.53
C THR A 83 23.49 -3.59 15.91
N SER A 84 24.39 -3.91 14.97
CA SER A 84 25.18 -2.92 14.21
C SER A 84 24.30 -2.04 13.32
N HIS A 85 23.30 -2.62 12.65
CA HIS A 85 22.33 -1.90 11.82
C HIS A 85 21.42 -1.01 12.68
N GLN A 86 20.95 -1.50 13.82
CA GLN A 86 20.17 -0.70 14.77
C GLN A 86 20.96 0.49 15.33
N ALA A 87 22.25 0.30 15.62
CA ALA A 87 23.13 1.40 16.05
C ALA A 87 23.29 2.47 14.95
N ALA A 88 23.44 2.06 13.69
CA ALA A 88 23.46 3.00 12.56
C ALA A 88 22.11 3.71 12.39
N GLN A 89 21.00 2.97 12.53
CA GLN A 89 19.65 3.51 12.42
C GLN A 89 19.34 4.54 13.51
N LEU A 90 19.81 4.32 14.74
CA LEU A 90 19.73 5.31 15.82
C LEU A 90 20.32 6.66 15.39
N LYS A 91 21.51 6.64 14.79
CA LYS A 91 22.17 7.86 14.32
C LYS A 91 21.35 8.52 13.21
N ALA A 92 20.88 7.74 12.22
CA ALA A 92 20.08 8.24 11.12
C ALA A 92 18.79 8.92 11.60
N TYR A 93 17.99 8.22 12.44
CA TYR A 93 16.76 8.78 13.01
C TYR A 93 17.03 10.03 13.84
N CYS A 94 18.04 10.03 14.72
CA CYS A 94 18.33 11.22 15.53
C CYS A 94 18.78 12.43 14.69
N VAL A 95 19.45 12.22 13.55
CA VAL A 95 19.83 13.32 12.65
C VAL A 95 18.61 13.87 11.92
N ALA A 96 17.78 12.99 11.32
CA ALA A 96 16.57 13.41 10.61
C ALA A 96 15.59 14.14 11.54
N LEU A 97 15.32 13.60 12.74
CA LEU A 97 14.42 14.23 13.70
C LEU A 97 14.91 15.61 14.16
N LYS A 98 16.22 15.83 14.26
CA LYS A 98 16.77 17.16 14.57
C LYS A 98 16.50 18.17 13.45
N ARG A 99 16.66 17.75 12.19
CA ARG A 99 16.42 18.60 11.00
C ARG A 99 14.94 18.88 10.81
N ILE A 100 14.07 17.87 10.97
CA ILE A 100 12.62 18.05 11.01
C ILE A 100 12.25 19.08 12.09
N ARG A 101 12.85 18.97 13.28
CA ARG A 101 12.60 19.90 14.39
C ARG A 101 13.05 21.33 14.13
N SER A 102 14.04 21.57 13.26
CA SER A 102 14.41 22.94 12.89
C SER A 102 13.37 23.62 12.00
N GLY A 103 12.46 22.86 11.37
CA GLY A 103 11.35 23.43 10.60
C GLY A 103 11.77 23.99 9.23
N ASP A 104 12.93 23.57 8.70
CA ASP A 104 13.46 24.14 7.46
C ASP A 104 12.89 23.42 6.22
N LEU A 105 11.92 24.06 5.57
CA LEU A 105 11.28 23.57 4.34
C LEU A 105 12.15 23.74 3.08
N ASP A 106 13.22 24.53 3.15
CA ASP A 106 14.15 24.76 2.04
C ASP A 106 15.41 23.89 2.13
N SER A 107 15.50 23.03 3.15
CA SER A 107 16.58 22.07 3.34
C SER A 107 16.73 21.13 2.14
N GLU A 108 17.95 20.96 1.65
CA GLU A 108 18.28 19.97 0.60
C GLU A 108 18.02 18.53 1.04
N TYR A 109 17.97 18.28 2.36
CA TYR A 109 17.73 16.96 2.95
C TYR A 109 16.25 16.70 3.27
N LEU A 110 15.35 17.63 2.98
CA LEU A 110 13.94 17.52 3.39
C LEU A 110 13.30 16.22 2.90
N GLU A 111 13.57 15.82 1.66
CA GLU A 111 12.98 14.59 1.11
C GLU A 111 13.48 13.32 1.82
N ASP A 112 14.79 13.23 2.11
CA ASP A 112 15.38 12.14 2.88
C ASP A 112 14.83 12.08 4.33
N ASP A 113 14.64 13.26 4.93
CA ASP A 113 14.09 13.38 6.28
C ASP A 113 12.60 12.98 6.30
N LEU A 114 11.82 13.33 5.27
CA LEU A 114 10.43 12.88 5.10
C LEU A 114 10.34 11.37 4.82
N TRP A 115 11.24 10.80 4.03
CA TRP A 115 11.34 9.33 3.86
C TRP A 115 11.61 8.64 5.18
N THR A 116 12.54 9.17 5.97
CA THR A 116 12.86 8.67 7.30
C THR A 116 11.63 8.71 8.21
N ALA A 117 10.92 9.84 8.25
CA ALA A 117 9.68 9.99 9.02
C ALA A 117 8.58 9.04 8.53
N PHE A 118 8.48 8.82 7.22
CA PHE A 118 7.47 7.96 6.62
C PHE A 118 7.70 6.51 7.01
N VAL A 119 8.93 6.01 6.90
CA VAL A 119 9.28 4.66 7.38
C VAL A 119 9.05 4.55 8.89
N MET A 120 9.42 5.57 9.68
CA MET A 120 9.11 5.59 11.11
C MET A 120 7.61 5.46 11.41
N CYS A 121 6.73 6.07 10.60
CA CYS A 121 5.28 5.90 10.72
C CYS A 121 4.81 4.49 10.34
N LEU A 122 5.36 3.91 9.27
CA LEU A 122 5.04 2.54 8.86
C LEU A 122 5.49 1.50 9.88
N GLU A 123 6.55 1.79 10.64
CA GLU A 123 7.11 0.93 11.68
C GLU A 123 6.60 1.25 13.09
N ASN A 124 5.69 2.21 13.22
CA ASN A 124 5.26 2.71 14.51
C ASN A 124 4.38 1.69 15.25
N ASP A 125 4.82 1.28 16.43
CA ASP A 125 4.02 0.54 17.41
C ASP A 125 3.70 1.38 18.66
N GLY A 126 4.35 2.55 18.80
CA GLY A 126 4.02 3.58 19.79
C GLY A 126 5.19 4.50 20.12
N ARG A 127 6.44 4.01 20.00
CA ARG A 127 7.63 4.80 20.35
C ARG A 127 8.00 5.79 19.27
N ASN A 128 7.90 5.38 18.01
CA ASN A 128 8.18 6.25 16.87
C ASN A 128 7.24 7.46 16.87
N GLU A 129 5.96 7.28 17.24
CA GLU A 129 4.97 8.37 17.36
C GLU A 129 5.46 9.49 18.28
N ALA A 130 5.96 9.13 19.47
CA ALA A 130 6.44 10.10 20.45
C ALA A 130 7.72 10.82 19.97
N GLN A 131 8.59 10.13 19.25
CA GLN A 131 9.80 10.72 18.64
C GLN A 131 9.45 11.73 17.55
N LEU A 132 8.49 11.41 16.68
CA LEU A 132 8.00 12.30 15.62
C LEU A 132 7.27 13.53 16.19
N SER A 133 6.52 13.34 17.30
CA SER A 133 5.92 14.44 18.07
C SER A 133 7.00 15.34 18.69
N TRP A 134 8.05 14.76 19.28
CA TRP A 134 9.21 15.53 19.73
C TRP A 134 9.85 16.30 18.57
N ALA A 135 9.93 15.73 17.37
CA ALA A 135 10.48 16.43 16.21
C ALA A 135 9.57 17.55 15.66
N ARG A 136 8.36 17.76 16.20
CA ARG A 136 7.38 18.73 15.68
C ARG A 136 7.02 18.48 14.20
N LEU A 137 7.02 17.21 13.79
CA LEU A 137 6.71 16.83 12.42
C LEU A 137 5.36 17.38 11.96
N ASP A 138 4.33 17.32 12.81
CA ASP A 138 2.98 17.76 12.47
C ASP A 138 2.95 19.24 12.03
N SER A 139 3.73 20.11 12.67
CA SER A 139 3.82 21.54 12.32
C SER A 139 4.55 21.75 10.98
N LEU A 140 5.66 21.03 10.75
CA LEU A 140 6.39 21.07 9.48
C LEU A 140 5.49 20.65 8.32
N LEU A 141 4.72 19.56 8.51
CA LEU A 141 3.82 19.03 7.49
C LEU A 141 2.68 20.01 7.17
N GLU A 142 2.04 20.61 8.18
CA GLU A 142 0.98 21.61 7.94
C GLU A 142 1.52 22.80 7.12
N GLU A 143 2.69 23.32 7.48
CA GLU A 143 3.32 24.43 6.75
C GLU A 143 3.68 24.03 5.31
N HIS A 144 4.22 22.83 5.11
CA HIS A 144 4.52 22.30 3.77
C HIS A 144 3.27 22.17 2.90
N LEU A 145 2.19 21.60 3.42
CA LEU A 145 0.94 21.43 2.68
C LEU A 145 0.34 22.79 2.27
N ARG A 146 0.44 23.80 3.15
CA ARG A 146 -0.12 25.14 2.91
C ARG A 146 0.71 26.01 1.99
N THR A 147 2.02 25.79 1.92
CA THR A 147 2.94 26.73 1.25
C THR A 147 3.70 26.14 0.05
N ARG A 148 3.88 24.82 -0.02
CA ARG A 148 4.81 24.19 -0.99
C ARG A 148 4.15 23.40 -2.11
N LEU A 149 2.92 22.89 -1.94
CA LEU A 149 2.26 22.03 -2.93
C LEU A 149 1.99 22.71 -4.29
N TRP A 150 1.92 24.04 -4.31
CA TRP A 150 1.59 24.85 -5.49
C TRP A 150 2.74 25.75 -5.95
N VAL A 151 3.96 25.47 -5.48
CA VAL A 151 5.17 26.15 -5.95
C VAL A 151 5.55 25.60 -7.34
N ASP A 152 6.13 26.45 -8.18
CA ASP A 152 6.62 26.10 -9.54
C ASP A 152 5.57 25.53 -10.52
N THR A 153 4.28 25.75 -10.25
CA THR A 153 3.15 25.29 -11.10
C THR A 153 3.22 25.80 -12.55
N HIS A 154 3.89 26.93 -12.79
CA HIS A 154 4.09 27.49 -14.13
C HIS A 154 4.85 26.55 -15.08
N HIS A 155 5.73 25.68 -14.57
CA HIS A 155 6.40 24.65 -15.36
C HIS A 155 5.47 23.50 -15.77
N TYR A 156 4.30 23.40 -15.15
CA TYR A 156 3.36 22.29 -15.29
C TYR A 156 1.98 22.74 -15.78
N GLY A 157 1.90 23.86 -16.52
CA GLY A 157 0.64 24.40 -17.03
C GLY A 157 -0.29 24.90 -15.92
N GLY A 158 0.26 25.40 -14.81
CA GLY A 158 -0.50 25.83 -13.64
C GLY A 158 -0.97 24.69 -12.73
N TRP A 159 -0.75 23.44 -13.09
CA TRP A 159 -1.07 22.29 -12.25
C TRP A 159 -0.04 22.11 -11.14
N PRO A 160 -0.45 21.61 -9.96
CA PRO A 160 0.48 21.35 -8.88
C PRO A 160 1.33 20.10 -9.22
N PRO A 161 2.66 20.14 -9.01
CA PRO A 161 3.56 19.08 -9.47
C PRO A 161 3.42 17.78 -8.67
N GLU A 162 3.68 16.64 -9.30
CA GLU A 162 3.80 15.35 -8.60
C GLU A 162 5.25 15.13 -8.19
N HIS A 163 5.61 15.53 -6.98
CA HIS A 163 6.94 15.28 -6.39
C HIS A 163 6.85 14.29 -5.22
N THR A 164 7.90 13.50 -5.04
CA THR A 164 8.03 12.54 -3.92
C THR A 164 7.82 13.21 -2.57
N LYS A 165 8.49 14.36 -2.30
CA LYS A 165 8.25 15.18 -1.10
C LYS A 165 6.79 15.60 -0.86
N HIS A 166 6.00 15.85 -1.91
CA HIS A 166 4.58 16.20 -1.76
C HIS A 166 3.74 14.98 -1.39
N SER A 167 4.04 13.84 -2.02
CA SER A 167 3.38 12.59 -1.67
C SER A 167 3.67 12.18 -0.22
N LEU A 168 4.94 12.19 0.19
CA LEU A 168 5.35 11.88 1.55
C LEU A 168 4.66 12.80 2.56
N ALA A 169 4.62 14.11 2.31
CA ALA A 169 3.98 15.04 3.22
C ALA A 169 2.47 14.81 3.39
N ILE A 170 1.75 14.54 2.30
CA ILE A 170 0.31 14.24 2.35
C ILE A 170 0.05 12.95 3.13
N TRP A 171 0.81 11.89 2.82
CA TRP A 171 0.68 10.60 3.51
C TRP A 171 1.04 10.70 4.98
N LEU A 172 2.16 11.34 5.31
CA LEU A 172 2.60 11.56 6.69
C LEU A 172 1.55 12.34 7.49
N TYR A 173 1.00 13.41 6.92
CA TYR A 173 -0.01 14.20 7.59
C TYR A 173 -1.24 13.35 7.90
N TRP A 174 -1.73 12.56 6.93
CA TRP A 174 -2.86 11.67 7.14
C TRP A 174 -2.57 10.55 8.16
N LEU A 175 -1.41 9.88 8.08
CA LEU A 175 -0.99 8.82 9.01
C LEU A 175 -0.90 9.32 10.46
N ARG A 176 -0.62 10.62 10.63
CA ARG A 176 -0.44 11.29 11.93
C ARG A 176 -1.71 11.97 12.46
N LEU A 177 -2.79 11.99 11.68
CA LEU A 177 -4.08 12.52 12.13
C LEU A 177 -4.75 11.54 13.10
N ASP A 178 -5.25 12.10 14.20
CA ASP A 178 -6.14 11.44 15.13
C ASP A 178 -7.40 12.31 15.33
N ASP A 179 -8.39 11.80 16.07
CA ASP A 179 -9.63 12.53 16.32
C ASP A 179 -9.40 13.85 17.07
N VAL A 180 -8.44 13.90 18.00
CA VAL A 180 -8.12 15.12 18.77
C VAL A 180 -7.53 16.19 17.87
N LYS A 181 -6.58 15.85 17.02
CA LYS A 181 -5.96 16.75 16.04
C LYS A 181 -6.98 17.23 15.02
N LEU A 182 -7.83 16.33 14.52
CA LEU A 182 -8.86 16.66 13.54
C LEU A 182 -9.90 17.64 14.12
N ASP A 183 -10.34 17.42 15.35
CA ASP A 183 -11.30 18.29 16.05
C ASP A 183 -10.68 19.64 16.44
N ALA A 184 -9.36 19.68 16.66
CA ALA A 184 -8.61 20.91 16.94
C ALA A 184 -8.38 21.79 15.69
N LEU A 185 -8.58 21.28 14.47
CA LEU A 185 -8.41 22.07 13.24
C LEU A 185 -9.45 23.18 13.14
N SER A 186 -8.98 24.42 13.04
CA SER A 186 -9.85 25.56 12.70
C SER A 186 -10.48 25.38 11.31
N SER A 187 -11.66 25.96 11.11
CA SER A 187 -12.35 25.94 9.81
C SER A 187 -11.51 26.55 8.69
N ASP A 188 -10.71 27.58 8.99
CA ASP A 188 -9.85 28.25 8.01
C ASP A 188 -8.68 27.37 7.59
N VAL A 189 -8.00 26.72 8.54
CA VAL A 189 -6.91 25.78 8.24
C VAL A 189 -7.44 24.57 7.48
N ARG A 190 -8.56 23.99 7.92
CA ARG A 190 -9.22 22.87 7.23
C ARG A 190 -9.55 23.23 5.78
N LYS A 191 -10.10 24.41 5.53
CA LYS A 191 -10.41 24.89 4.18
C LYS A 191 -9.14 25.05 3.34
N GLN A 192 -8.08 25.66 3.88
CA GLN A 192 -6.81 25.82 3.16
C GLN A 192 -6.19 24.48 2.76
N LEU A 193 -6.23 23.49 3.67
CA LEU A 193 -5.74 22.13 3.38
C LEU A 193 -6.60 21.45 2.31
N LEU A 194 -7.93 21.56 2.40
CA LEU A 194 -8.85 21.02 1.40
C LEU A 194 -8.60 21.61 0.01
N ASP A 195 -8.49 22.94 -0.09
CA ASP A 195 -8.20 23.64 -1.35
C ASP A 195 -6.83 23.20 -1.89
N ALA A 196 -5.81 23.10 -1.04
CA ALA A 196 -4.45 22.72 -1.44
C ALA A 196 -4.36 21.28 -2.02
N ILE A 197 -5.15 20.33 -1.51
CA ILE A 197 -5.10 18.92 -1.93
C ILE A 197 -6.20 18.50 -2.92
N ARG A 198 -7.20 19.36 -3.15
CA ARG A 198 -8.40 19.06 -3.97
C ARG A 198 -8.01 18.50 -5.33
N CYS A 199 -7.13 19.19 -6.05
CA CYS A 199 -6.72 18.82 -7.39
C CYS A 199 -6.15 17.39 -7.46
N TYR A 200 -5.31 17.02 -6.48
CA TYR A 200 -4.72 15.70 -6.36
C TYR A 200 -5.74 14.59 -6.06
N ALA A 201 -6.73 14.90 -5.21
CA ALA A 201 -7.76 13.93 -4.83
C ALA A 201 -8.72 13.60 -5.98
N HIS A 202 -9.03 14.58 -6.83
CA HIS A 202 -10.14 14.49 -7.77
C HIS A 202 -9.74 14.27 -9.23
N THR A 203 -8.49 14.51 -9.60
CA THR A 203 -8.01 14.40 -10.98
C THR A 203 -7.21 13.11 -11.16
N ALA A 204 -7.83 11.94 -11.02
CA ALA A 204 -7.10 10.66 -11.06
C ALA A 204 -6.47 10.36 -12.43
N LEU A 205 -7.02 10.95 -13.50
CA LEU A 205 -6.40 10.98 -14.84
C LEU A 205 -5.02 11.67 -14.87
N ARG A 206 -4.72 12.56 -13.93
CA ARG A 206 -3.41 13.21 -13.80
C ARG A 206 -2.58 12.63 -12.67
N TYR A 207 -3.22 12.39 -11.52
CA TYR A 207 -2.58 11.86 -10.33
C TYR A 207 -3.06 10.43 -10.07
N PRO A 208 -2.29 9.41 -10.48
CA PRO A 208 -2.71 8.01 -10.40
C PRO A 208 -3.18 7.58 -9.01
N SER A 209 -4.04 6.57 -8.96
CA SER A 209 -4.60 6.02 -7.71
C SER A 209 -4.11 4.61 -7.38
N PHE A 210 -3.32 4.01 -8.26
CA PHE A 210 -2.84 2.63 -8.18
C PHE A 210 -1.42 2.52 -8.76
N PHE A 211 -0.72 1.44 -8.37
CA PHE A 211 0.69 1.23 -8.72
C PHE A 211 0.89 0.85 -10.19
N ALA A 212 -0.07 0.11 -10.75
CA ALA A 212 -0.08 -0.29 -12.15
C ALA A 212 -1.47 -0.12 -12.77
N PRO A 213 -1.56 0.15 -14.10
CA PRO A 213 -2.81 0.27 -14.84
C PRO A 213 -3.83 -0.80 -14.46
N ASP A 214 -5.08 -0.38 -14.26
CA ASP A 214 -6.16 -1.24 -13.78
C ASP A 214 -6.83 -2.06 -14.89
N ASN A 215 -6.55 -1.77 -16.16
CA ASN A 215 -6.92 -2.65 -17.28
C ASN A 215 -6.19 -4.00 -17.24
N HIS A 216 -5.15 -4.15 -16.43
CA HIS A 216 -4.39 -5.39 -16.23
C HIS A 216 -4.65 -6.01 -14.86
N PHE A 217 -4.84 -7.33 -14.86
CA PHE A 217 -5.00 -8.21 -13.71
C PHE A 217 -3.78 -9.09 -13.49
N LYS A 218 -3.14 -9.58 -14.56
CA LYS A 218 -1.98 -10.49 -14.52
C LYS A 218 -0.67 -9.73 -14.64
N PHE A 219 0.29 -10.11 -13.80
CA PHE A 219 1.63 -9.56 -13.75
C PHE A 219 2.65 -10.69 -13.60
N PRO A 220 3.90 -10.51 -14.07
CA PRO A 220 4.42 -9.32 -14.77
C PRO A 220 3.77 -9.10 -16.15
N LEU A 221 3.77 -7.85 -16.62
CA LEU A 221 3.30 -7.50 -17.96
C LEU A 221 4.27 -8.02 -19.02
N SER A 222 3.75 -8.57 -20.12
CA SER A 222 4.59 -9.07 -21.21
C SER A 222 5.22 -7.94 -22.02
N THR A 223 6.33 -8.25 -22.71
CA THR A 223 7.00 -7.32 -23.64
C THR A 223 6.10 -6.88 -24.80
N ASP A 224 5.06 -7.66 -25.14
CA ASP A 224 4.08 -7.27 -26.15
C ASP A 224 3.23 -6.07 -25.71
N VAL A 225 2.94 -5.97 -24.40
CA VAL A 225 2.24 -4.82 -23.81
C VAL A 225 3.08 -3.55 -23.94
N LEU A 226 4.41 -3.64 -23.75
CA LEU A 226 5.34 -2.52 -23.98
C LEU A 226 5.19 -1.95 -25.40
N THR A 227 5.17 -2.81 -26.43
CA THR A 227 5.01 -2.36 -27.82
C THR A 227 3.64 -1.74 -28.08
N ALA A 228 2.61 -2.25 -27.43
CA ALA A 228 1.26 -1.76 -27.59
C ALA A 228 0.92 -0.52 -26.77
N THR A 229 1.78 -0.09 -25.83
CA THR A 229 1.67 1.25 -25.21
C THR A 229 1.67 2.37 -26.26
N LEU A 230 2.22 2.13 -27.46
CA LEU A 230 2.14 3.04 -28.61
C LEU A 230 0.70 3.27 -29.12
N LYS A 231 -0.26 2.43 -28.75
CA LYS A 231 -1.69 2.56 -29.10
C LYS A 231 -2.51 3.25 -28.00
N THR A 232 -1.87 3.68 -26.91
CA THR A 232 -2.56 4.38 -25.81
C THR A 232 -3.09 5.73 -26.30
N ARG A 233 -4.19 6.17 -25.68
CA ARG A 233 -4.80 7.45 -26.02
C ARG A 233 -4.00 8.58 -25.40
N MET A 234 -3.54 9.53 -26.21
CA MET A 234 -2.97 10.76 -25.70
C MET A 234 -4.07 11.68 -25.14
N THR A 235 -3.89 12.12 -23.90
CA THR A 235 -4.73 13.13 -23.23
C THR A 235 -3.86 14.35 -22.88
N PRO A 236 -4.45 15.49 -22.48
CA PRO A 236 -3.68 16.63 -21.97
C PRO A 236 -2.80 16.30 -20.75
N HIS A 237 -3.09 15.19 -20.06
CA HIS A 237 -2.38 14.70 -18.88
C HIS A 237 -1.40 13.56 -19.19
N GLY A 238 -1.14 13.27 -20.47
CA GLY A 238 -0.32 12.15 -20.92
C GLY A 238 -1.13 10.98 -21.46
N HIS A 239 -0.48 9.83 -21.61
CA HIS A 239 -1.11 8.62 -22.14
C HIS A 239 -2.12 8.02 -21.16
N TRP A 240 -3.21 7.49 -21.70
CA TRP A 240 -4.23 6.75 -20.97
C TRP A 240 -4.45 5.36 -21.59
N PRO A 241 -4.47 4.27 -20.77
CA PRO A 241 -4.13 4.21 -19.35
C PRO A 241 -2.69 4.64 -19.03
N GLN A 242 -2.42 4.98 -17.77
CA GLN A 242 -1.09 5.45 -17.34
C GLN A 242 -0.15 4.29 -17.02
N TYR A 243 0.88 4.11 -17.86
CA TYR A 243 2.00 3.21 -17.61
C TYR A 243 3.18 4.04 -17.08
N ARG A 244 3.49 3.91 -15.79
CA ARG A 244 4.57 4.69 -15.16
C ARG A 244 5.91 3.98 -15.36
N ASP A 245 6.93 4.74 -15.71
CA ASP A 245 8.30 4.25 -15.77
C ASP A 245 8.80 3.92 -14.35
N PRO A 246 9.23 2.68 -14.06
CA PRO A 246 9.75 2.29 -12.74
C PRO A 246 10.87 3.22 -12.26
N SER A 247 11.73 3.70 -13.16
CA SER A 247 12.85 4.59 -12.83
C SER A 247 12.41 5.97 -12.32
N GLN A 248 11.15 6.35 -12.54
CA GLN A 248 10.58 7.62 -12.08
C GLN A 248 9.78 7.49 -10.79
N VAL A 249 9.51 6.28 -10.31
CA VAL A 249 8.68 6.05 -9.12
C VAL A 249 9.41 5.28 -8.02
N ILE A 250 10.44 4.51 -8.38
CA ILE A 250 11.27 3.77 -7.42
C ILE A 250 12.37 4.69 -6.90
N GLU A 251 12.33 4.92 -5.60
CA GLU A 251 13.29 5.71 -4.84
C GLU A 251 14.25 4.79 -4.09
N LYS A 252 15.46 5.28 -3.86
CA LYS A 252 16.50 4.54 -3.14
C LYS A 252 16.68 5.07 -1.73
N VAL A 253 16.09 4.38 -0.75
CA VAL A 253 16.04 4.81 0.65
C VAL A 253 17.05 4.01 1.47
N THR A 254 17.90 4.70 2.25
CA THR A 254 18.82 4.00 3.17
C THR A 254 18.12 3.70 4.48
N HIS A 255 18.04 2.43 4.85
CA HIS A 255 17.35 1.95 6.06
C HIS A 255 18.07 0.73 6.62
N TYR A 256 18.42 0.76 7.91
CA TYR A 256 19.22 -0.24 8.63
C TYR A 256 20.53 -0.59 7.91
N SER A 257 21.23 0.46 7.44
CA SER A 257 22.48 0.35 6.64
C SER A 257 22.32 -0.41 5.31
N ARG A 258 21.09 -0.69 4.87
CA ARG A 258 20.79 -1.29 3.58
C ARG A 258 20.14 -0.24 2.66
N ARG A 259 20.36 -0.38 1.36
CA ARG A 259 19.69 0.44 0.34
C ARG A 259 18.43 -0.28 -0.10
N LEU A 260 17.28 0.27 0.23
CA LEU A 260 15.97 -0.23 -0.17
C LEU A 260 15.53 0.46 -1.45
N GLU A 261 14.89 -0.30 -2.33
CA GLU A 261 14.16 0.22 -3.48
C GLU A 261 12.68 0.24 -3.08
N LEU A 262 12.14 1.45 -2.90
CA LEU A 262 10.75 1.65 -2.50
C LEU A 262 10.09 2.57 -3.52
N CYS A 263 8.91 2.18 -4.00
CA CYS A 263 8.07 3.11 -4.74
C CYS A 263 7.65 4.27 -3.82
N ALA A 264 7.72 5.51 -4.31
CA ALA A 264 7.08 6.62 -3.63
C ALA A 264 5.61 6.29 -3.37
N PRO A 265 5.04 6.63 -2.19
CA PRO A 265 3.64 6.36 -1.94
C PRO A 265 2.79 7.12 -2.95
N ILE A 266 1.63 6.57 -3.32
CA ILE A 266 0.83 7.14 -4.41
C ILE A 266 0.19 8.45 -3.93
N LEU A 267 0.60 9.58 -4.52
CA LEU A 267 0.15 10.91 -4.13
C LEU A 267 -1.37 11.03 -4.23
N GLY A 268 -1.94 10.64 -5.37
CA GLY A 268 -3.37 10.70 -5.62
C GLY A 268 -4.20 9.83 -4.67
N HIS A 269 -3.63 8.78 -4.07
CA HIS A 269 -4.31 7.96 -3.07
C HIS A 269 -4.27 8.65 -1.70
N GLY A 270 -3.09 9.10 -1.24
CA GLY A 270 -2.95 9.83 0.01
C GLY A 270 -3.82 11.09 0.05
N ALA A 271 -3.89 11.81 -1.08
CA ALA A 271 -4.72 13.00 -1.21
C ALA A 271 -6.22 12.68 -1.09
N LYS A 272 -6.69 11.55 -1.64
CA LYS A 272 -8.08 11.10 -1.47
C LYS A 272 -8.39 10.79 -0.02
N LEU A 273 -7.53 10.03 0.66
CA LEU A 273 -7.72 9.70 2.07
C LEU A 273 -7.81 10.97 2.92
N LEU A 274 -6.85 11.89 2.75
CA LEU A 274 -6.82 13.14 3.49
C LEU A 274 -8.02 14.05 3.14
N TYR A 275 -8.37 14.19 1.87
CA TYR A 275 -9.52 14.98 1.44
C TYR A 275 -10.81 14.42 2.04
N MET A 276 -11.05 13.12 1.92
CA MET A 276 -12.25 12.47 2.46
C MET A 276 -12.31 12.56 3.99
N THR A 277 -11.18 12.57 4.69
CA THR A 277 -11.12 12.82 6.14
C THR A 277 -11.47 14.27 6.50
N LEU A 278 -10.88 15.24 5.81
CA LEU A 278 -11.06 16.66 6.12
C LEU A 278 -12.44 17.20 5.70
N ASP A 279 -13.02 16.65 4.64
CA ASP A 279 -14.30 17.08 4.08
C ASP A 279 -15.52 16.39 4.73
N GLU A 280 -15.30 15.44 5.63
CA GLU A 280 -16.38 14.66 6.25
C GLU A 280 -17.18 15.49 7.29
N LEU A 281 -18.17 16.24 6.80
CA LEU A 281 -19.15 16.97 7.60
C LEU A 281 -20.49 16.21 7.66
N PRO A 282 -21.28 16.31 8.75
CA PRO A 282 -22.61 15.72 8.80
C PRO A 282 -23.52 16.24 7.68
N TYR A 283 -24.27 15.35 7.05
CA TYR A 283 -25.35 15.70 6.13
C TYR A 283 -26.40 16.55 6.84
N GLN A 284 -26.81 17.64 6.19
CA GLN A 284 -27.99 18.39 6.62
C GLN A 284 -29.24 17.54 6.38
N ILE A 285 -30.11 17.44 7.39
CA ILE A 285 -31.30 16.59 7.35
C ILE A 285 -32.54 17.47 7.12
N PRO A 286 -33.19 17.40 5.95
CA PRO A 286 -34.39 18.19 5.68
C PRO A 286 -35.57 17.73 6.55
N LEU A 287 -36.21 18.67 7.24
CA LEU A 287 -37.41 18.41 8.07
C LEU A 287 -38.61 17.91 7.27
N SER A 288 -38.61 18.12 5.94
CA SER A 288 -39.64 17.64 5.02
C SER A 288 -39.60 16.13 4.80
N LEU A 289 -38.51 15.44 5.15
CA LEU A 289 -38.42 13.99 5.05
C LEU A 289 -39.24 13.31 6.16
N ALA A 290 -39.79 12.14 5.86
CA ALA A 290 -40.37 11.28 6.88
C ALA A 290 -39.31 10.91 7.93
N ARG A 291 -39.72 10.86 9.19
CA ARG A 291 -38.84 10.54 10.33
C ARG A 291 -38.13 9.20 10.14
N ASP A 292 -38.88 8.18 9.78
CA ASP A 292 -38.43 6.81 9.63
C ASP A 292 -39.24 6.11 8.52
N ARG A 293 -38.95 4.83 8.30
CA ARG A 293 -39.59 4.04 7.24
C ARG A 293 -41.08 3.79 7.51
N GLU A 294 -41.48 3.62 8.76
CA GLU A 294 -42.88 3.40 9.13
C GLU A 294 -43.73 4.64 8.85
N HIS A 295 -43.22 5.81 9.23
CA HIS A 295 -43.85 7.09 8.92
C HIS A 295 -43.92 7.34 7.40
N ALA A 296 -42.88 6.99 6.64
CA ALA A 296 -42.90 7.10 5.18
C ALA A 296 -44.04 6.25 4.57
N LEU A 297 -44.21 5.01 5.03
CA LEU A 297 -45.29 4.12 4.59
C LEU A 297 -46.66 4.66 4.99
N ALA A 298 -46.81 5.22 6.18
CA ALA A 298 -48.05 5.85 6.64
C ALA A 298 -48.44 7.08 5.79
N LEU A 299 -47.45 7.79 5.22
CA LEU A 299 -47.64 8.87 4.24
C LEU A 299 -47.88 8.37 2.81
N GLY A 300 -47.90 7.04 2.59
CA GLY A 300 -48.07 6.42 1.28
C GLY A 300 -46.83 6.47 0.39
N TRP A 301 -45.64 6.70 0.95
CA TRP A 301 -44.38 6.67 0.18
C TRP A 301 -43.88 5.24 0.06
N SER A 302 -44.12 4.63 -1.10
CA SER A 302 -43.60 3.30 -1.46
C SER A 302 -42.38 3.36 -2.39
N ASP A 303 -42.01 4.53 -2.88
CA ASP A 303 -40.85 4.75 -3.74
C ASP A 303 -39.52 4.72 -2.96
N VAL A 304 -38.43 4.46 -3.68
CA VAL A 304 -37.07 4.54 -3.12
C VAL A 304 -36.79 5.98 -2.70
N ARG A 305 -36.64 6.19 -1.40
CA ARG A 305 -36.46 7.52 -0.80
C ARG A 305 -35.81 7.41 0.58
N ALA A 306 -34.89 8.31 0.86
CA ALA A 306 -34.27 8.46 2.18
C ALA A 306 -35.23 9.11 3.20
N THR A 307 -35.10 8.69 4.45
CA THR A 307 -35.78 9.23 5.63
C THR A 307 -34.80 9.98 6.52
N GLN A 308 -35.29 10.71 7.53
CA GLN A 308 -34.41 11.36 8.51
C GLN A 308 -33.53 10.33 9.24
N ALA A 309 -34.08 9.17 9.60
CA ALA A 309 -33.34 8.07 10.21
C ALA A 309 -32.18 7.56 9.34
N ASP A 310 -32.34 7.50 8.01
CA ASP A 310 -31.27 7.07 7.10
C ASP A 310 -30.10 8.07 7.08
N PHE A 311 -30.38 9.37 7.12
CA PHE A 311 -29.34 10.40 7.23
C PHE A 311 -28.67 10.42 8.61
N LEU A 312 -29.42 10.14 9.68
CA LEU A 312 -28.86 9.97 11.02
C LEU A 312 -27.89 8.77 11.07
N GLU A 313 -28.25 7.64 10.47
CA GLU A 313 -27.34 6.49 10.31
C GLU A 313 -26.11 6.86 9.47
N ALA A 314 -26.28 7.61 8.38
CA ALA A 314 -25.18 8.10 7.56
C ALA A 314 -24.22 9.02 8.34
N ASN A 315 -24.75 9.87 9.21
CA ASN A 315 -23.98 10.80 10.04
C ASN A 315 -23.29 10.14 11.25
N ALA A 316 -23.81 9.02 11.74
CA ALA A 316 -23.23 8.28 12.86
C ALA A 316 -21.97 7.48 12.49
N HIS A 317 -21.64 7.38 11.21
CA HIS A 317 -20.51 6.61 10.71
C HIS A 317 -19.48 7.52 10.04
N ARG A 318 -18.21 7.24 10.30
CA ARG A 318 -17.08 7.89 9.62
C ARG A 318 -16.55 7.01 8.49
N SER A 319 -16.47 7.58 7.29
CA SER A 319 -16.09 6.91 6.05
C SER A 319 -14.63 6.51 6.03
N VAL A 320 -13.75 7.38 6.55
CA VAL A 320 -12.32 7.08 6.72
C VAL A 320 -12.04 6.81 8.19
N LYS A 321 -11.47 5.63 8.50
CA LYS A 321 -10.99 5.31 9.85
C LYS A 321 -9.55 5.79 9.99
N LEU A 322 -9.31 6.65 10.98
CA LEU A 322 -7.97 7.08 11.35
C LEU A 322 -7.24 5.92 12.03
N LEU A 323 -5.92 5.89 11.88
CA LEU A 323 -5.08 4.90 12.54
C LEU A 323 -5.02 5.23 14.04
N ALA A 324 -5.25 4.21 14.87
CA ALA A 324 -5.12 4.36 16.31
C ALA A 324 -3.66 4.61 16.68
N GLN A 325 -3.42 5.57 17.58
CA GLN A 325 -2.08 5.80 18.12
C GLN A 325 -1.57 4.57 18.86
N GLY A 326 -0.29 4.29 18.64
CA GLY A 326 0.44 3.28 19.40
C GLY A 326 0.68 3.74 20.84
N ASP A 327 0.83 2.78 21.74
CA ASP A 327 1.12 3.01 23.15
C ASP A 327 2.58 2.66 23.42
N TRP A 328 3.34 3.57 24.03
CA TRP A 328 4.78 3.41 24.24
C TRP A 328 5.16 2.07 24.91
N ASP A 329 4.33 1.63 25.86
CA ASP A 329 4.56 0.42 26.66
C ASP A 329 3.66 -0.77 26.27
N TRP A 330 3.08 -0.75 25.07
CA TRP A 330 2.11 -1.77 24.62
C TRP A 330 2.62 -3.21 24.79
N TYR A 331 3.90 -3.45 24.50
CA TYR A 331 4.51 -4.78 24.53
C TYR A 331 4.53 -5.38 25.96
N SER A 332 4.68 -4.53 26.98
CA SER A 332 4.65 -4.98 28.39
C SER A 332 3.29 -5.53 28.83
N LYS A 333 2.24 -5.24 28.06
CA LYS A 333 0.86 -5.64 28.33
C LYS A 333 0.49 -6.98 27.69
N LEU A 334 1.40 -7.58 26.93
CA LEU A 334 1.18 -8.85 26.25
C LEU A 334 1.34 -10.04 27.20
N THR A 335 0.57 -11.09 26.95
CA THR A 335 0.85 -12.42 27.52
C THR A 335 2.13 -13.01 26.91
N PRO A 336 2.78 -13.98 27.57
CA PRO A 336 3.99 -14.61 27.03
C PRO A 336 3.81 -15.21 25.63
N GLU A 337 2.63 -15.77 25.33
CA GLU A 337 2.34 -16.33 24.01
C GLU A 337 2.15 -15.25 22.94
N GLN A 338 1.44 -14.16 23.26
CA GLN A 338 1.32 -13.02 22.35
C GLN A 338 2.69 -12.39 22.08
N ALA A 339 3.52 -12.22 23.10
CA ALA A 339 4.88 -11.71 22.94
C ALA A 339 5.73 -12.62 22.04
N ARG A 340 5.65 -13.94 22.22
CA ARG A 340 6.33 -14.93 21.36
C ARG A 340 5.89 -14.77 19.90
N LEU A 341 4.60 -14.58 19.65
CA LEU A 341 4.05 -14.37 18.31
C LEU A 341 4.47 -13.01 17.70
N GLU A 342 4.79 -12.00 18.50
CA GLU A 342 5.28 -10.71 17.98
C GLU A 342 6.77 -10.74 17.63
N ASP A 343 7.54 -11.62 18.26
CA ASP A 343 9.01 -11.64 18.17
C ASP A 343 9.55 -12.71 17.21
N ASP A 344 8.72 -13.63 16.70
CA ASP A 344 9.16 -14.69 15.77
C ASP A 344 9.33 -14.21 14.31
N ALA A 345 9.26 -12.89 14.07
CA ALA A 345 9.52 -12.24 12.79
C ALA A 345 8.62 -12.71 11.62
N ALA A 346 7.48 -13.36 11.87
CA ALA A 346 6.54 -13.74 10.83
C ALA A 346 5.25 -12.92 10.89
N TRP A 347 4.74 -12.54 9.71
CA TRP A 347 3.47 -11.82 9.62
C TRP A 347 2.28 -12.78 9.83
N ARG A 348 1.24 -12.30 10.52
CA ARG A 348 -0.04 -13.02 10.65
C ARG A 348 -1.18 -12.07 10.98
N LYS A 349 -2.39 -12.53 10.70
CA LYS A 349 -3.61 -11.88 11.16
C LYS A 349 -3.67 -11.92 12.70
N GLY A 350 -4.00 -10.79 13.33
CA GLY A 350 -4.22 -10.71 14.78
C GLY A 350 -3.01 -10.28 15.61
N LEU A 351 -1.89 -9.91 14.98
CA LEU A 351 -0.80 -9.21 15.68
C LEU A 351 -1.33 -7.94 16.36
N HIS A 352 -0.81 -7.68 17.56
CA HIS A 352 -1.07 -6.52 18.39
C HIS A 352 -0.24 -5.30 17.96
N ALA A 353 0.95 -5.53 17.38
CA ALA A 353 1.78 -4.48 16.78
C ALA A 353 0.99 -3.68 15.74
N LYS A 354 0.92 -2.35 15.91
CA LYS A 354 0.17 -1.47 15.00
C LYS A 354 0.81 -1.38 13.63
N SER A 355 2.14 -1.47 13.56
CA SER A 355 2.90 -1.53 12.31
C SER A 355 2.47 -2.70 11.41
N ALA A 356 1.97 -3.80 11.97
CA ALA A 356 1.52 -4.97 11.20
C ALA A 356 0.29 -4.67 10.32
N LEU A 357 -0.53 -3.68 10.68
CA LEU A 357 -1.65 -3.19 9.87
C LEU A 357 -1.20 -2.49 8.59
N LEU A 358 0.07 -2.05 8.54
CA LEU A 358 0.67 -1.32 7.43
C LEU A 358 1.60 -2.21 6.60
N ASP A 359 1.72 -3.50 6.92
CA ASP A 359 2.56 -4.42 6.17
C ASP A 359 2.05 -4.62 4.73
N GLU A 360 0.74 -4.54 4.49
CA GLU A 360 0.18 -4.49 3.12
C GLU A 360 0.69 -3.29 2.32
N LEU A 361 0.68 -2.11 2.93
CA LEU A 361 1.17 -0.90 2.28
C LEU A 361 2.68 -1.00 2.04
N TRP A 362 3.44 -1.46 3.03
CA TRP A 362 4.87 -1.71 2.88
C TRP A 362 5.19 -2.63 1.71
N ASN A 363 4.53 -3.80 1.63
CA ASN A 363 4.77 -4.77 0.58
C ASN A 363 4.39 -4.22 -0.80
N ARG A 364 3.33 -3.40 -0.90
CA ARG A 364 3.02 -2.70 -2.15
C ARG A 364 4.12 -1.71 -2.55
N LEU A 365 4.64 -0.93 -1.60
CA LEU A 365 5.71 0.04 -1.88
C LEU A 365 7.01 -0.67 -2.28
N ALA A 366 7.36 -1.77 -1.62
CA ALA A 366 8.60 -2.51 -1.87
C ALA A 366 8.56 -3.37 -3.14
N PHE A 367 7.39 -3.90 -3.52
CA PHE A 367 7.29 -4.95 -4.55
C PHE A 367 6.26 -4.68 -5.66
N CYS A 368 5.60 -3.52 -5.66
CA CYS A 368 4.68 -3.10 -6.73
C CYS A 368 5.15 -1.86 -7.48
N GLY A 369 6.45 -1.53 -7.47
CA GLY A 369 6.99 -0.40 -8.24
C GLY A 369 7.20 -0.70 -9.73
N ASP A 370 7.47 -1.96 -10.05
CA ASP A 370 7.82 -2.41 -11.40
C ASP A 370 6.83 -3.49 -11.88
N PRO A 371 5.85 -3.15 -12.74
CA PRO A 371 4.91 -4.13 -13.30
C PRO A 371 5.50 -5.04 -14.38
N TRP A 372 6.75 -4.86 -14.81
CA TRP A 372 7.43 -5.69 -15.81
C TRP A 372 8.31 -6.78 -15.18
N ALA A 373 8.69 -6.61 -13.92
CA ALA A 373 9.48 -7.57 -13.17
C ALA A 373 8.61 -8.50 -12.32
N ASP A 374 8.95 -9.79 -12.32
CA ASP A 374 8.43 -10.71 -11.32
C ASP A 374 9.16 -10.51 -9.98
N GLN A 375 8.42 -10.53 -8.88
CA GLN A 375 8.95 -10.28 -7.54
C GLN A 375 8.66 -11.52 -6.69
N VAL A 376 9.62 -12.45 -6.68
CA VAL A 376 9.49 -13.79 -6.09
C VAL A 376 9.25 -13.75 -4.56
N LEU A 377 9.70 -12.70 -3.88
CA LEU A 377 9.65 -12.56 -2.41
C LEU A 377 8.56 -11.59 -1.92
N LYS A 378 7.44 -11.55 -2.62
CA LYS A 378 6.37 -10.60 -2.33
C LYS A 378 5.60 -11.00 -1.07
N GLY A 379 5.64 -10.14 -0.05
CA GLY A 379 4.82 -10.30 1.15
C GLY A 379 3.33 -10.07 0.90
N VAL A 380 2.52 -10.11 1.96
CA VAL A 380 1.06 -9.89 1.88
C VAL A 380 0.73 -8.50 1.36
N VAL A 381 0.00 -8.42 0.24
CA VAL A 381 -0.53 -7.18 -0.35
C VAL A 381 -2.04 -7.03 -0.22
N TYR A 382 -2.73 -8.04 0.31
CA TYR A 382 -4.16 -8.04 0.61
C TYR A 382 -4.44 -9.08 1.69
N MET A 383 -5.16 -8.71 2.75
CA MET A 383 -5.60 -9.64 3.79
C MET A 383 -6.89 -10.36 3.38
N PRO A 384 -6.85 -11.70 3.20
CA PRO A 384 -8.05 -12.49 2.93
C PRO A 384 -9.11 -12.35 4.03
N GLY A 385 -10.36 -12.23 3.61
CA GLY A 385 -11.53 -12.05 4.47
C GLY A 385 -11.82 -10.60 4.87
N SER A 386 -10.91 -9.66 4.58
CA SER A 386 -11.05 -8.26 5.00
C SER A 386 -12.30 -7.61 4.43
N LEU A 387 -12.70 -7.95 3.20
CA LEU A 387 -13.87 -7.38 2.52
C LEU A 387 -15.21 -7.93 2.98
N SER A 388 -15.27 -9.09 3.64
CA SER A 388 -16.55 -9.70 4.05
C SER A 388 -17.27 -8.89 5.13
N GLY A 389 -18.47 -8.38 4.87
CA GLY A 389 -19.32 -7.69 5.84
C GLY A 389 -20.02 -6.45 5.28
N LEU A 390 -20.67 -5.70 6.18
CA LEU A 390 -21.31 -4.43 5.84
C LEU A 390 -20.27 -3.30 5.84
N TRP A 391 -20.23 -2.55 4.74
CA TRP A 391 -19.42 -1.37 4.55
C TRP A 391 -20.31 -0.16 4.37
N GLN A 392 -19.89 0.95 4.96
CA GLN A 392 -20.57 2.24 4.87
C GLN A 392 -19.54 3.32 4.57
N GLY A 393 -19.94 4.32 3.78
CA GLY A 393 -19.11 5.48 3.55
C GLY A 393 -19.76 6.47 2.60
N ARG A 394 -18.93 7.19 1.85
CA ARG A 394 -19.36 8.30 1.01
C ARG A 394 -18.61 8.30 -0.32
N MET A 395 -19.31 8.71 -1.37
CA MET A 395 -18.73 9.01 -2.68
C MET A 395 -18.99 10.46 -3.06
N HIS A 396 -18.00 11.09 -3.68
CA HIS A 396 -18.06 12.48 -4.12
C HIS A 396 -18.14 12.53 -5.63
N SER A 397 -19.20 13.13 -6.17
CA SER A 397 -19.44 13.23 -7.60
C SER A 397 -19.46 14.66 -8.08
N PHE A 398 -18.70 14.90 -9.14
CA PHE A 398 -18.70 16.17 -9.86
C PHE A 398 -19.88 16.29 -10.80
N ARG A 399 -20.23 17.54 -11.13
CA ARG A 399 -21.03 17.79 -12.32
C ARG A 399 -20.23 17.38 -13.56
N PRO A 400 -20.82 16.63 -14.52
CA PRO A 400 -20.10 16.12 -15.69
C PRO A 400 -19.35 17.18 -16.50
N GLY A 401 -19.89 18.40 -16.61
CA GLY A 401 -19.26 19.50 -17.34
C GLY A 401 -17.95 19.98 -16.71
N GLU A 402 -17.87 20.03 -15.38
CA GLU A 402 -16.69 20.51 -14.65
C GLU A 402 -15.57 19.46 -14.65
N TYR A 403 -15.92 18.20 -14.41
CA TYR A 403 -14.95 17.10 -14.55
C TYR A 403 -14.45 16.99 -16.00
N SER A 404 -15.32 17.19 -16.99
CA SER A 404 -14.90 17.24 -18.39
C SER A 404 -13.97 18.42 -18.69
N ALA A 405 -14.07 19.54 -17.96
CA ALA A 405 -13.13 20.64 -18.10
C ALA A 405 -11.76 20.27 -17.54
N LEU A 406 -11.68 19.69 -16.32
CA LEU A 406 -10.43 19.24 -15.73
C LEU A 406 -9.69 18.20 -16.61
N THR A 407 -10.42 17.22 -17.13
CA THR A 407 -9.82 16.13 -17.92
C THR A 407 -9.38 16.54 -19.33
N ARG A 408 -9.91 17.64 -19.88
CA ARG A 408 -9.61 18.10 -21.25
C ARG A 408 -8.73 19.34 -21.31
N SER A 409 -8.43 19.98 -20.19
CA SER A 409 -7.61 21.19 -20.16
C SER A 409 -6.13 20.84 -20.04
N THR A 410 -5.31 21.45 -20.90
CA THR A 410 -3.84 21.40 -20.79
C THR A 410 -3.37 22.26 -19.62
N ASP A 411 -3.89 23.48 -19.53
CA ASP A 411 -3.65 24.38 -18.41
C ASP A 411 -4.66 24.14 -17.29
N TYR A 412 -4.27 24.41 -16.05
CA TYR A 412 -5.14 24.28 -14.90
C TYR A 412 -6.30 25.29 -14.99
N PRO A 413 -7.56 24.82 -15.10
CA PRO A 413 -8.70 25.69 -15.37
C PRO A 413 -9.20 26.44 -14.11
N GLY A 414 -8.55 26.26 -12.96
CA GLY A 414 -9.01 26.73 -11.65
C GLY A 414 -9.70 25.64 -10.83
N ASP A 415 -9.86 25.89 -9.53
CA ASP A 415 -10.49 24.94 -8.63
C ASP A 415 -11.98 24.79 -8.92
N ILE A 416 -12.47 23.55 -8.84
CA ILE A 416 -13.91 23.30 -8.79
C ILE A 416 -14.41 23.74 -7.40
N PRO A 417 -15.42 24.64 -7.33
CA PRO A 417 -16.03 25.02 -6.05
C PRO A 417 -16.62 23.81 -5.31
N ASP A 418 -16.45 23.73 -3.98
CA ASP A 418 -16.94 22.58 -3.19
C ASP A 418 -18.46 22.39 -3.30
N GLU A 419 -19.21 23.48 -3.50
CA GLU A 419 -20.67 23.47 -3.75
C GLU A 419 -21.10 22.68 -4.99
N HIS A 420 -20.16 22.37 -5.89
CA HIS A 420 -20.41 21.58 -7.08
C HIS A 420 -20.07 20.10 -6.92
N VAL A 421 -19.52 19.70 -5.77
CA VAL A 421 -19.24 18.31 -5.41
C VAL A 421 -20.44 17.73 -4.67
N GLN A 422 -21.17 16.84 -5.32
CA GLN A 422 -22.28 16.12 -4.70
C GLN A 422 -21.75 14.97 -3.84
N LYS A 423 -22.19 14.89 -2.58
CA LYS A 423 -21.76 13.88 -1.62
C LYS A 423 -22.90 12.90 -1.37
N TRP A 424 -22.65 11.61 -1.57
CA TRP A 424 -23.69 10.57 -1.48
C TRP A 424 -23.26 9.46 -0.52
N PRO A 425 -24.13 9.01 0.40
CA PRO A 425 -23.91 7.80 1.17
C PRO A 425 -23.81 6.57 0.27
N VAL A 426 -22.93 5.64 0.62
CA VAL A 426 -22.75 4.37 -0.09
C VAL A 426 -22.69 3.23 0.92
N TYR A 427 -23.35 2.11 0.60
CA TYR A 427 -23.44 0.92 1.44
C TYR A 427 -23.24 -0.35 0.63
N PHE A 428 -22.34 -1.22 1.07
CA PHE A 428 -22.12 -2.54 0.49
C PHE A 428 -22.27 -3.62 1.55
N ASN A 429 -23.05 -4.66 1.30
CA ASN A 429 -22.96 -5.89 2.10
C ASN A 429 -22.24 -6.95 1.26
N LEU A 430 -20.96 -7.13 1.54
CA LEU A 430 -20.06 -7.94 0.72
C LEU A 430 -19.78 -9.30 1.35
N ARG A 431 -19.51 -10.27 0.49
CA ARG A 431 -19.02 -11.61 0.82
C ARG A 431 -17.80 -11.89 -0.04
N GLU A 432 -16.78 -12.46 0.56
CA GLU A 432 -15.54 -12.83 -0.11
C GLU A 432 -15.51 -14.34 -0.37
N HIS A 433 -14.97 -14.73 -1.52
CA HIS A 433 -14.88 -16.13 -1.91
C HIS A 433 -13.49 -16.43 -2.48
N HIS A 434 -12.92 -17.57 -2.09
CA HIS A 434 -11.55 -17.96 -2.36
C HIS A 434 -11.49 -19.17 -3.29
N CYS A 435 -10.69 -19.07 -4.35
CA CYS A 435 -10.26 -20.25 -5.09
C CYS A 435 -9.06 -20.84 -4.35
N ILE A 436 -9.22 -22.06 -3.84
CA ILE A 436 -8.19 -22.75 -3.05
C ILE A 436 -7.56 -23.86 -3.90
N MET A 437 -6.24 -23.96 -3.90
CA MET A 437 -5.51 -25.07 -4.52
C MET A 437 -6.07 -26.42 -4.06
N PRO A 438 -6.19 -27.41 -4.97
CA PRO A 438 -5.68 -27.44 -6.36
C PRO A 438 -6.66 -26.87 -7.41
N LYS A 439 -7.75 -26.19 -7.01
CA LYS A 439 -8.72 -25.64 -7.97
C LYS A 439 -8.09 -24.52 -8.79
N THR A 440 -8.41 -24.49 -10.09
CA THR A 440 -7.93 -23.45 -11.00
C THR A 440 -8.85 -22.22 -10.93
N PRO A 441 -8.29 -21.00 -10.84
CA PRO A 441 -9.08 -19.79 -10.83
C PRO A 441 -9.73 -19.52 -12.19
N MET A 442 -10.82 -18.76 -12.17
CA MET A 442 -11.49 -18.29 -13.38
C MET A 442 -10.54 -17.42 -14.23
N PRO A 443 -10.52 -17.56 -15.56
CA PRO A 443 -9.70 -16.70 -16.41
C PRO A 443 -10.17 -15.24 -16.35
N THR A 444 -9.30 -14.34 -16.83
CA THR A 444 -9.68 -12.95 -17.08
C THR A 444 -10.60 -12.86 -18.29
N GLY A 445 -11.46 -11.85 -18.30
CA GLY A 445 -12.28 -11.51 -19.46
C GLY A 445 -11.49 -10.70 -20.47
N GLY A 446 -12.01 -9.53 -20.84
CA GLY A 446 -11.28 -8.55 -21.65
C GLY A 446 -11.08 -8.96 -23.12
N ASP A 447 -10.22 -8.18 -23.80
CA ASP A 447 -9.77 -8.40 -25.17
C ASP A 447 -8.25 -8.26 -25.26
N ALA A 448 -7.58 -9.38 -25.51
CA ALA A 448 -6.13 -9.42 -25.63
C ALA A 448 -5.60 -8.55 -26.79
N ALA A 449 -6.38 -8.35 -27.86
CA ALA A 449 -5.95 -7.50 -28.98
C ALA A 449 -5.86 -6.02 -28.59
N GLU A 450 -6.58 -5.61 -27.54
CA GLU A 450 -6.62 -4.24 -27.02
C GLU A 450 -5.82 -4.06 -25.73
N ASN A 451 -5.13 -5.11 -25.22
CA ASN A 451 -4.47 -5.12 -23.91
C ASN A 451 -5.39 -4.69 -22.76
N ASP A 452 -6.62 -5.17 -22.76
CA ASP A 452 -7.55 -5.02 -21.66
C ASP A 452 -7.94 -6.40 -21.15
N GLU A 453 -7.77 -6.66 -19.86
CA GLU A 453 -8.19 -7.92 -19.21
C GLU A 453 -9.61 -7.82 -18.63
N GLY A 454 -10.33 -6.73 -18.94
CA GLY A 454 -11.77 -6.60 -18.71
C GLY A 454 -12.12 -5.81 -17.45
N ILE A 455 -11.47 -4.67 -17.21
CA ILE A 455 -11.74 -3.87 -16.00
C ILE A 455 -13.21 -3.46 -15.83
N TYR A 456 -13.94 -3.26 -16.94
CA TYR A 456 -15.37 -2.91 -16.92
C TYR A 456 -16.28 -3.97 -16.30
N THR A 457 -15.81 -5.20 -16.22
CA THR A 457 -16.48 -6.35 -15.60
C THR A 457 -15.69 -6.84 -14.39
N ALA A 458 -14.84 -6.00 -13.77
CA ALA A 458 -13.92 -6.41 -12.71
C ALA A 458 -13.07 -7.64 -13.08
N TRP A 459 -12.63 -7.68 -14.34
CA TRP A 459 -11.87 -8.76 -14.97
C TRP A 459 -12.62 -10.10 -15.12
N PHE A 460 -13.95 -10.11 -14.95
CA PHE A 460 -14.78 -11.28 -15.24
C PHE A 460 -15.00 -11.43 -16.76
N PRO A 461 -15.07 -12.67 -17.28
CA PRO A 461 -15.56 -12.91 -18.64
C PRO A 461 -17.03 -12.46 -18.81
N SER A 462 -17.39 -12.02 -20.01
CA SER A 462 -18.67 -11.33 -20.28
C SER A 462 -19.93 -12.20 -20.16
N ASN A 463 -19.77 -13.51 -20.09
CA ASN A 463 -20.80 -14.54 -20.18
C ASN A 463 -20.84 -15.44 -18.94
N VAL A 464 -20.32 -14.97 -17.81
CA VAL A 464 -20.31 -15.73 -16.56
C VAL A 464 -21.60 -15.48 -15.77
N SER A 465 -22.20 -16.57 -15.32
CA SER A 465 -23.26 -16.57 -14.31
C SER A 465 -22.77 -17.30 -13.06
N TRP A 466 -23.37 -17.04 -11.92
CA TRP A 466 -23.01 -17.73 -10.68
C TRP A 466 -24.23 -18.22 -9.94
N THR A 467 -24.03 -19.29 -9.18
CA THR A 467 -25.01 -19.84 -8.25
C THR A 467 -24.36 -20.07 -6.90
N GLU A 468 -25.03 -19.65 -5.83
CA GLU A 468 -24.62 -19.97 -4.47
C GLU A 468 -25.12 -21.37 -4.09
N ARG A 469 -24.27 -22.14 -3.41
CA ARG A 469 -24.61 -23.43 -2.80
C ARG A 469 -24.22 -23.41 -1.32
N GLU A 470 -25.04 -24.02 -0.49
CA GLU A 470 -24.74 -24.21 0.92
C GLU A 470 -24.70 -25.69 1.24
N GLU A 471 -23.58 -26.12 1.79
CA GLU A 471 -23.28 -27.51 2.13
C GLU A 471 -22.86 -27.60 3.60
N ARG A 472 -22.76 -28.82 4.14
CA ARG A 472 -22.31 -29.04 5.52
C ARG A 472 -20.92 -28.43 5.81
N ALA A 473 -20.04 -28.42 4.80
CA ALA A 473 -18.70 -27.86 4.90
C ALA A 473 -18.69 -26.32 4.84
N GLY A 474 -19.72 -25.70 4.25
CA GLY A 474 -19.72 -24.26 4.03
C GLY A 474 -20.58 -23.78 2.88
N ARG A 475 -20.51 -22.47 2.63
CA ARG A 475 -21.08 -21.86 1.44
C ARG A 475 -20.04 -21.81 0.32
N PHE A 476 -20.47 -22.13 -0.89
CA PHE A 476 -19.66 -22.12 -2.09
C PHE A 476 -20.33 -21.29 -3.18
N ILE A 477 -19.53 -20.71 -4.06
CA ILE A 477 -20.00 -20.12 -5.32
C ILE A 477 -19.50 -20.97 -6.47
N GLU A 478 -20.43 -21.40 -7.33
CA GLU A 478 -20.11 -22.01 -8.62
C GLU A 478 -20.32 -20.97 -9.72
N LEU A 479 -19.25 -20.62 -10.41
CA LEU A 479 -19.27 -19.79 -11.62
C LEU A 479 -19.39 -20.70 -12.84
N ARG A 480 -20.27 -20.32 -13.78
CA ARG A 480 -20.50 -21.06 -15.03
C ARG A 480 -20.35 -20.12 -16.21
N GLU A 481 -19.52 -20.54 -17.16
CA GLU A 481 -19.42 -19.85 -18.44
C GLU A 481 -20.56 -20.30 -19.36
N ASN A 482 -21.36 -19.35 -19.84
CA ASN A 482 -22.45 -19.63 -20.77
C ASN A 482 -21.92 -19.71 -22.22
N THR A 483 -21.09 -20.71 -22.52
CA THR A 483 -20.66 -21.07 -23.89
C THR A 483 -21.14 -22.47 -24.28
N ASN A 484 -20.80 -22.92 -25.48
CA ASN A 484 -21.09 -24.27 -25.97
C ASN A 484 -20.39 -25.36 -25.13
N GLU A 485 -19.32 -25.03 -24.41
CA GLU A 485 -18.65 -25.91 -23.46
C GLU A 485 -18.91 -25.43 -22.03
N LEU A 486 -19.55 -26.26 -21.20
CA LEU A 486 -19.86 -25.88 -19.82
C LEU A 486 -18.59 -25.91 -18.96
N ARG A 487 -17.90 -24.77 -18.87
CA ARG A 487 -16.79 -24.56 -17.93
C ARG A 487 -17.34 -24.10 -16.57
N LYS A 488 -16.76 -24.65 -15.50
CA LYS A 488 -17.16 -24.38 -14.13
C LYS A 488 -15.96 -24.07 -13.26
N TRP A 489 -16.11 -23.08 -12.40
CA TRP A 489 -15.14 -22.74 -11.36
C TRP A 489 -15.83 -22.67 -10.01
N GLU A 490 -15.15 -23.13 -8.96
CA GLU A 490 -15.73 -23.19 -7.61
C GLU A 490 -14.87 -22.42 -6.62
N TYR A 491 -15.53 -21.59 -5.82
CA TYR A 491 -14.92 -20.74 -4.80
C TYR A 491 -15.56 -21.03 -3.44
N GLU A 492 -14.75 -21.17 -2.40
CA GLU A 492 -15.20 -21.30 -1.02
C GLU A 492 -15.53 -19.92 -0.45
N THR A 493 -16.70 -19.73 0.16
CA THR A 493 -17.04 -18.46 0.81
C THR A 493 -16.31 -18.34 2.14
N TYR A 494 -15.57 -17.26 2.32
CA TYR A 494 -14.86 -16.95 3.54
C TYR A 494 -15.81 -16.85 4.74
N ALA A 495 -15.41 -17.42 5.88
CA ALA A 495 -16.06 -17.25 7.17
C ALA A 495 -15.00 -17.04 8.26
N GLU A 496 -15.15 -15.99 9.06
CA GLU A 496 -14.22 -15.66 10.15
C GLU A 496 -14.10 -16.85 11.13
N GLY A 497 -12.85 -17.24 11.45
CA GLY A 497 -12.56 -18.35 12.36
C GLY A 497 -12.70 -19.76 11.76
N ARG A 498 -13.13 -19.90 10.50
CA ARG A 498 -13.19 -21.19 9.82
C ARG A 498 -11.93 -21.41 8.96
N PRO A 499 -11.20 -22.53 9.10
CA PRO A 499 -10.12 -22.87 8.18
C PRO A 499 -10.69 -23.13 6.78
N ASN A 500 -9.90 -22.82 5.75
CA ASN A 500 -10.25 -23.12 4.37
C ASN A 500 -9.94 -24.58 4.03
N SER A 501 -10.27 -25.02 2.81
CA SER A 501 -10.03 -26.39 2.35
C SER A 501 -8.59 -26.71 1.94
N HIS A 502 -7.59 -25.89 2.28
CA HIS A 502 -6.20 -26.09 1.86
C HIS A 502 -5.56 -27.27 2.61
N ASP A 503 -4.82 -28.11 1.88
CA ASP A 503 -3.95 -29.15 2.41
C ASP A 503 -2.51 -28.89 1.95
N GLU A 504 -1.63 -28.55 2.88
CA GLU A 504 -0.21 -28.24 2.62
C GLU A 504 0.52 -29.41 1.91
N LYS A 505 0.11 -30.66 2.16
CA LYS A 505 0.74 -31.84 1.53
C LYS A 505 0.38 -32.00 0.07
N GLU A 506 -0.81 -31.56 -0.34
CA GLU A 506 -1.21 -31.57 -1.74
C GLU A 506 -0.49 -30.48 -2.54
N GLU A 507 -0.11 -29.37 -1.89
CA GLU A 507 0.68 -28.31 -2.50
C GLU A 507 2.09 -28.76 -2.84
N GLU A 508 2.83 -29.35 -1.89
CA GLU A 508 4.19 -29.86 -2.15
C GLU A 508 4.20 -30.80 -3.36
N ALA A 509 3.23 -31.73 -3.42
CA ALA A 509 3.08 -32.65 -4.55
C ALA A 509 2.68 -31.94 -5.87
N THR A 510 1.95 -30.83 -5.81
CA THR A 510 1.53 -30.04 -6.98
C THR A 510 2.67 -29.15 -7.48
N GLN A 511 3.43 -28.53 -6.59
CA GLN A 511 4.63 -27.77 -6.91
C GLN A 511 5.72 -28.68 -7.49
N GLU A 512 5.95 -29.87 -6.90
CA GLU A 512 6.85 -30.87 -7.46
C GLU A 512 6.42 -31.31 -8.87
N ARG A 513 5.12 -31.52 -9.11
CA ARG A 513 4.58 -31.82 -10.45
C ARG A 513 4.76 -30.65 -11.43
N ALA A 514 4.51 -29.42 -11.01
CA ALA A 514 4.70 -28.23 -11.83
C ALA A 514 6.18 -28.04 -12.20
N HIS A 515 7.09 -28.21 -11.24
CA HIS A 515 8.54 -28.22 -11.47
C HIS A 515 8.96 -29.33 -12.44
N GLN A 516 8.39 -30.54 -12.34
CA GLN A 516 8.64 -31.63 -13.28
C GLN A 516 8.11 -31.35 -14.69
N ILE A 517 6.96 -30.68 -14.82
CA ILE A 517 6.38 -30.27 -16.12
C ILE A 517 7.23 -29.17 -16.77
N VAL A 518 7.64 -28.15 -16.00
CA VAL A 518 8.51 -27.07 -16.49
C VAL A 518 9.89 -27.62 -16.85
N ALA A 519 10.48 -28.48 -16.02
CA ALA A 519 11.73 -29.18 -16.35
C ALA A 519 11.58 -30.10 -17.58
N GLY A 520 10.41 -30.71 -17.79
CA GLY A 520 10.09 -31.48 -18.99
C GLY A 520 9.95 -30.61 -20.25
N ALA A 521 9.42 -29.39 -20.12
CA ALA A 521 9.28 -28.42 -21.21
C ALA A 521 10.62 -27.78 -21.59
N VAL A 522 11.51 -27.54 -20.61
CA VAL A 522 12.89 -27.05 -20.83
C VAL A 522 13.79 -28.13 -21.45
N ASN A 523 13.43 -29.41 -21.32
CA ASN A 523 14.14 -30.54 -21.92
C ASN A 523 13.62 -30.97 -23.30
N GLN A 524 12.73 -30.20 -23.94
CA GLN A 524 12.52 -30.35 -25.37
C GLN A 524 13.62 -29.61 -26.13
N PRO A 525 14.35 -30.25 -27.07
CA PRO A 525 15.41 -29.59 -27.81
C PRO A 525 14.83 -28.46 -28.67
N PRO A 526 15.42 -27.25 -28.67
CA PRO A 526 14.96 -26.15 -29.49
C PRO A 526 15.54 -26.28 -30.90
N PHE A 527 14.66 -26.36 -31.91
CA PHE A 527 14.93 -26.21 -33.35
C PHE A 527 15.98 -27.15 -33.99
N ASP A 528 15.79 -27.42 -35.28
CA ASP A 528 16.66 -28.30 -36.07
C ASP A 528 18.08 -27.70 -36.16
N SER A 529 19.13 -28.48 -35.90
CA SER A 529 20.52 -27.99 -35.83
C SER A 529 20.96 -27.28 -37.11
N ASP A 530 20.34 -27.64 -38.24
CA ASP A 530 20.65 -27.13 -39.56
C ASP A 530 20.20 -25.67 -39.76
N GLU A 531 19.17 -25.19 -39.04
CA GLU A 531 18.72 -23.79 -39.12
C GLU A 531 19.63 -22.83 -38.32
N ILE A 532 20.14 -23.28 -37.17
CA ILE A 532 21.05 -22.49 -36.33
C ILE A 532 22.39 -22.26 -37.05
N ASP A 533 22.89 -23.28 -37.74
CA ASP A 533 24.14 -23.17 -38.50
C ASP A 533 23.97 -22.30 -39.76
N GLN A 534 22.78 -22.27 -40.38
CA GLN A 534 22.46 -21.33 -41.46
C GLN A 534 22.39 -19.88 -40.98
N VAL A 535 21.74 -19.61 -39.84
CA VAL A 535 21.65 -18.26 -39.27
C VAL A 535 23.03 -17.76 -38.82
N ARG A 536 23.83 -18.63 -38.19
CA ARG A 536 25.24 -18.33 -37.82
C ARG A 536 26.10 -18.04 -39.03
N SER A 537 26.00 -18.86 -40.09
CA SER A 537 26.73 -18.61 -41.33
C SER A 537 26.31 -17.30 -42.00
N THR A 538 25.04 -16.92 -41.89
CA THR A 538 24.51 -15.67 -42.46
C THR A 538 25.02 -14.46 -41.68
N LEU A 539 25.06 -14.53 -40.34
CA LEU A 539 25.59 -13.47 -39.47
C LEU A 539 27.10 -13.31 -39.63
N ASN A 540 27.86 -14.39 -39.70
CA ASN A 540 29.31 -14.35 -39.94
C ASN A 540 29.68 -13.89 -41.36
N ALA A 541 28.76 -13.96 -42.33
CA ALA A 541 28.95 -13.38 -43.67
C ALA A 541 28.60 -11.88 -43.72
N ALA A 542 27.78 -11.40 -42.78
CA ALA A 542 27.40 -9.99 -42.65
C ALA A 542 28.43 -9.20 -41.83
N LEU A 543 29.10 -9.86 -40.88
CA LEU A 543 30.30 -9.36 -40.21
C LEU A 543 31.49 -9.56 -41.17
N GLY A 544 32.38 -8.56 -41.28
CA GLY A 544 33.51 -8.62 -42.20
C GLY A 544 34.47 -9.80 -41.90
N PRO A 545 35.44 -10.10 -42.79
CA PRO A 545 36.30 -11.29 -42.67
C PRO A 545 37.16 -11.35 -41.39
N ASP A 546 37.18 -10.28 -40.58
CA ASP A 546 37.96 -10.16 -39.36
C ASP A 546 37.10 -10.19 -38.07
N GLU A 547 35.77 -10.35 -38.15
CA GLU A 547 34.89 -10.38 -36.97
C GLU A 547 33.98 -11.62 -36.95
N ASN A 548 34.02 -12.38 -35.85
CA ASN A 548 33.15 -13.53 -35.60
C ASN A 548 32.13 -13.17 -34.50
N VAL A 549 30.86 -13.58 -34.68
CA VAL A 549 29.78 -13.42 -33.69
C VAL A 549 30.19 -13.83 -32.27
N ASP A 550 30.97 -14.91 -32.13
CA ASP A 550 31.40 -15.42 -30.81
C ASP A 550 32.40 -14.48 -30.11
N GLN A 551 33.21 -13.74 -30.87
CA GLN A 551 34.14 -12.74 -30.34
C GLN A 551 33.40 -11.50 -29.82
N VAL A 552 32.39 -11.04 -30.56
CA VAL A 552 31.58 -9.86 -30.16
C VAL A 552 30.80 -10.13 -28.87
N ILE A 553 30.27 -11.35 -28.71
CA ILE A 553 29.57 -11.77 -27.49
C ILE A 553 30.55 -11.88 -26.31
N SER A 554 31.75 -12.42 -26.53
CA SER A 554 32.79 -12.52 -25.51
C SER A 554 33.27 -11.15 -25.03
N ASP A 555 33.47 -10.19 -25.93
CA ASP A 555 33.94 -8.85 -25.58
C ASP A 555 32.89 -8.05 -24.80
N ALA A 556 31.60 -8.21 -25.14
CA ALA A 556 30.49 -7.62 -24.39
C ALA A 556 30.37 -8.16 -22.95
N LEU A 557 30.77 -9.43 -22.73
CA LEU A 557 30.78 -10.05 -21.40
C LEU A 557 32.01 -9.65 -20.56
N LEU A 558 33.12 -9.29 -21.20
CA LEU A 558 34.35 -8.89 -20.52
C LEU A 558 34.31 -7.42 -20.02
N ASP A 559 33.55 -6.54 -20.67
CA ASP A 559 33.37 -5.15 -20.23
C ASP A 559 32.42 -4.99 -19.02
N ALA A 560 31.54 -5.97 -18.77
CA ALA A 560 30.63 -5.97 -17.62
C ALA A 560 31.34 -6.26 -16.27
N ASN A 561 32.59 -6.74 -16.28
CA ASN A 561 33.30 -7.22 -15.09
C ASN A 561 34.36 -6.27 -14.51
N ARG A 562 34.42 -5.00 -14.94
CA ARG A 562 35.34 -4.00 -14.35
C ARG A 562 34.65 -3.10 -13.33
N SER A 563 34.57 -3.56 -12.08
CA SER A 563 34.37 -2.71 -10.89
C SER A 563 35.67 -2.53 -10.10
N PRO A 564 35.89 -1.38 -9.40
CA PRO A 564 37.12 -1.09 -8.66
C PRO A 564 37.22 -1.89 -7.35
N PRO A 565 38.42 -2.06 -6.78
CA PRO A 565 38.66 -3.04 -5.73
C PRO A 565 38.06 -2.60 -4.39
N ALA A 566 37.18 -3.44 -3.84
CA ALA A 566 36.73 -3.38 -2.45
C ALA A 566 37.80 -3.97 -1.53
N SER A 567 38.00 -3.33 -0.38
CA SER A 567 38.85 -3.80 0.71
C SER A 567 38.27 -5.08 1.31
N ASP A 568 39.13 -6.09 1.36
CA ASP A 568 39.00 -7.40 1.99
C ASP A 568 38.76 -7.27 3.50
N ASP A 569 37.58 -7.68 3.96
CA ASP A 569 37.35 -8.14 5.33
C ASP A 569 36.42 -9.36 5.26
N GLY A 570 37.02 -10.53 5.44
CA GLY A 570 36.38 -11.83 5.35
C GLY A 570 35.37 -12.07 6.46
N ALA A 571 34.12 -12.33 6.03
CA ALA A 571 33.19 -13.21 6.72
C ALA A 571 32.28 -13.82 5.64
N GLU A 572 32.55 -15.08 5.26
CA GLU A 572 31.53 -15.90 4.59
C GLU A 572 30.38 -16.07 5.58
N SER A 573 29.31 -15.29 5.42
CA SER A 573 28.02 -15.55 6.06
C SER A 573 27.09 -16.16 5.02
N ASP A 574 26.60 -17.36 5.30
CA ASP A 574 25.54 -18.03 4.55
C ASP A 574 24.36 -17.07 4.29
N TYR A 575 24.12 -16.73 3.04
CA TYR A 575 23.03 -15.87 2.57
C TYR A 575 21.67 -16.59 2.52
N GLU A 576 21.42 -17.57 3.40
CA GLU A 576 20.22 -18.42 3.32
C GLU A 576 19.00 -17.92 4.12
N SER A 577 19.08 -16.84 4.90
CA SER A 577 17.99 -16.42 5.82
C SER A 577 17.21 -15.15 5.45
N GLU A 578 17.23 -14.68 4.19
CA GLU A 578 16.42 -13.52 3.76
C GLU A 578 14.94 -13.83 3.43
N TYR A 579 14.42 -14.99 3.84
CA TYR A 579 13.04 -15.40 3.52
C TYR A 579 12.03 -14.93 4.58
N VAL A 580 10.97 -14.27 4.14
CA VAL A 580 9.77 -14.02 4.96
C VAL A 580 8.96 -15.32 4.99
N GLU A 581 8.92 -16.00 6.14
CA GLU A 581 8.06 -17.15 6.33
C GLU A 581 6.59 -16.69 6.43
N ASN A 582 5.82 -16.90 5.37
CA ASN A 582 4.36 -16.79 5.41
C ASN A 582 3.75 -18.19 5.44
N SER A 583 2.81 -18.44 6.35
CA SER A 583 2.00 -19.67 6.33
C SER A 583 1.21 -19.75 5.02
N CYS A 584 1.30 -20.86 4.28
CA CYS A 584 0.58 -20.99 3.02
C CYS A 584 -0.93 -21.03 3.26
N SER A 585 -1.68 -20.26 2.47
CA SER A 585 -3.15 -20.26 2.52
C SER A 585 -3.79 -21.09 1.40
N GLY A 586 -3.02 -21.49 0.40
CA GLY A 586 -3.52 -22.12 -0.83
C GLY A 586 -4.44 -21.24 -1.68
N ILE A 587 -4.64 -19.95 -1.34
CA ILE A 587 -5.54 -19.05 -2.07
C ILE A 587 -4.88 -18.61 -3.38
N CYS A 588 -5.49 -18.96 -4.51
CA CYS A 588 -5.02 -18.55 -5.84
C CYS A 588 -5.75 -17.32 -6.40
N ASP A 589 -6.98 -17.08 -5.96
CA ASP A 589 -7.83 -16.00 -6.47
C ASP A 589 -8.93 -15.66 -5.49
N VAL A 590 -9.33 -14.39 -5.48
CA VAL A 590 -10.35 -13.86 -4.57
C VAL A 590 -11.38 -13.09 -5.36
N ILE A 591 -12.62 -13.56 -5.31
CA ILE A 591 -13.78 -12.86 -5.85
C ILE A 591 -14.67 -12.34 -4.72
N VAL A 592 -15.46 -11.35 -5.05
CA VAL A 592 -16.37 -10.68 -4.11
C VAL A 592 -17.75 -10.66 -4.74
N THR A 593 -18.77 -10.95 -3.93
CA THR A 593 -20.18 -10.72 -4.29
C THR A 593 -20.83 -9.86 -3.22
N GLY A 594 -21.97 -9.23 -3.53
CA GLY A 594 -22.70 -8.50 -2.53
C GLY A 594 -23.99 -7.88 -3.01
N GLU A 595 -24.67 -7.22 -2.08
CA GLU A 595 -25.93 -6.53 -2.33
C GLU A 595 -26.09 -5.32 -1.39
N SER A 596 -26.99 -4.42 -1.74
CA SER A 596 -27.48 -3.41 -0.78
C SER A 596 -28.52 -4.07 0.13
N LEU A 597 -28.38 -3.92 1.45
CA LEU A 597 -29.40 -4.39 2.40
C LEU A 597 -30.75 -3.73 2.07
N PRO A 598 -31.90 -4.41 2.27
CA PRO A 598 -33.21 -3.87 1.89
C PRO A 598 -33.48 -2.45 2.42
N ARG A 599 -33.10 -2.18 3.68
CA ARG A 599 -33.26 -0.84 4.29
C ARG A 599 -32.42 0.24 3.61
N HIS A 600 -31.17 -0.07 3.27
CA HIS A 600 -30.25 0.85 2.59
C HIS A 600 -30.64 1.01 1.13
N GLY A 601 -31.08 -0.05 0.48
CA GLY A 601 -31.59 -0.02 -0.89
C GLY A 601 -32.85 0.83 -1.04
N GLN A 602 -33.75 0.78 -0.06
CA GLN A 602 -34.93 1.64 -0.06
C GLN A 602 -34.59 3.12 0.16
N ALA A 603 -33.44 3.43 0.77
CA ALA A 603 -32.97 4.81 0.95
C ALA A 603 -32.15 5.33 -0.24
N TRP A 604 -31.28 4.48 -0.81
CA TRP A 604 -30.19 4.87 -1.72
C TRP A 604 -30.15 4.09 -3.03
N ASN A 605 -31.23 3.37 -3.37
CA ASN A 605 -31.38 2.40 -4.46
C ASN A 605 -30.76 1.03 -4.19
N HIS A 606 -31.39 0.00 -4.76
CA HIS A 606 -30.99 -1.39 -4.63
C HIS A 606 -29.94 -1.76 -5.69
N PHE A 607 -28.84 -2.35 -5.24
CA PHE A 607 -27.76 -2.78 -6.10
C PHE A 607 -27.29 -4.20 -5.78
N HIS A 608 -26.78 -4.88 -6.81
CA HIS A 608 -25.90 -6.03 -6.69
C HIS A 608 -24.46 -5.60 -6.95
N PHE A 609 -23.54 -6.31 -6.32
CA PHE A 609 -22.11 -6.09 -6.43
C PHE A 609 -21.42 -7.40 -6.82
N TYR A 610 -20.45 -7.29 -7.70
CA TYR A 610 -19.47 -8.34 -7.92
C TYR A 610 -18.12 -7.71 -8.17
N GLY A 611 -17.05 -8.42 -7.82
CA GLY A 611 -15.71 -7.89 -7.91
C GLY A 611 -14.65 -8.97 -7.76
N ARG A 612 -13.39 -8.56 -7.93
CA ARG A 612 -12.23 -9.43 -7.84
C ARG A 612 -11.05 -8.66 -7.28
N VAL A 613 -10.16 -9.35 -6.58
CA VAL A 613 -8.94 -8.78 -6.02
C VAL A 613 -7.76 -9.15 -6.91
N ARG A 614 -6.99 -8.15 -7.32
CA ARG A 614 -5.78 -8.33 -8.11
C ARG A 614 -4.65 -8.91 -7.24
N PRO A 615 -4.10 -10.09 -7.56
CA PRO A 615 -3.08 -10.73 -6.73
C PRO A 615 -1.80 -9.90 -6.59
N TRP A 616 -1.46 -9.11 -7.62
CA TRP A 616 -0.19 -8.39 -7.66
C TRP A 616 -0.10 -7.29 -6.61
N ASP A 617 -1.10 -6.43 -6.43
CA ASP A 617 -1.01 -5.32 -5.46
C ASP A 617 -2.20 -5.24 -4.50
N GLY A 618 -3.11 -6.21 -4.56
CA GLY A 618 -4.34 -6.18 -3.78
C GLY A 618 -5.36 -5.15 -4.27
N LEU A 619 -5.22 -4.61 -5.50
CA LEU A 619 -6.22 -3.71 -6.07
C LEU A 619 -7.57 -4.43 -6.18
N ILE A 620 -8.61 -3.80 -5.66
CA ILE A 620 -9.97 -4.33 -5.69
C ILE A 620 -10.76 -3.61 -6.77
N ALA A 621 -11.35 -4.36 -7.69
CA ALA A 621 -12.34 -3.84 -8.61
C ALA A 621 -13.73 -4.40 -8.27
N ILE A 622 -14.68 -3.51 -8.00
CA ILE A 622 -16.09 -3.86 -7.77
C ILE A 622 -16.96 -3.18 -8.81
N VAL A 623 -17.83 -3.95 -9.46
CA VAL A 623 -18.91 -3.44 -10.32
C VAL A 623 -20.21 -3.40 -9.53
N ARG A 624 -20.89 -2.26 -9.61
CA ARG A 624 -22.22 -2.03 -9.08
C ARG A 624 -23.26 -2.11 -10.19
N VAL A 625 -24.22 -3.02 -10.02
CA VAL A 625 -25.34 -3.24 -10.94
C VAL A 625 -26.65 -2.85 -10.27
N PRO A 626 -27.43 -1.91 -10.82
CA PRO A 626 -28.73 -1.58 -10.28
C PRO A 626 -29.70 -2.76 -10.43
N VAL A 627 -30.52 -3.02 -9.42
CA VAL A 627 -31.62 -4.00 -9.51
C VAL A 627 -32.69 -3.50 -10.48
N GLU A 628 -32.95 -2.20 -10.47
CA GLU A 628 -33.86 -1.51 -11.39
C GLU A 628 -33.17 -0.29 -12.02
N GLY A 629 -33.27 -0.14 -13.34
CA GLY A 629 -32.72 1.00 -14.08
C GLY A 629 -31.35 0.76 -14.76
N PRO A 630 -30.83 1.73 -15.54
CA PRO A 630 -29.70 1.50 -16.45
C PRO A 630 -28.31 1.90 -15.88
N HIS A 631 -28.24 2.51 -14.70
CA HIS A 631 -27.03 3.18 -14.23
C HIS A 631 -26.02 2.24 -13.55
N LEU A 632 -25.05 1.77 -14.34
CA LEU A 632 -23.93 0.96 -13.91
C LEU A 632 -22.74 1.82 -13.46
N GLY A 633 -22.02 1.39 -12.44
CA GLY A 633 -20.77 2.03 -11.98
C GLY A 633 -19.77 1.01 -11.46
N SER A 634 -18.51 1.44 -11.28
CA SER A 634 -17.46 0.61 -10.68
C SER A 634 -16.69 1.37 -9.60
N PHE A 635 -16.00 0.64 -8.72
CA PHE A 635 -15.18 1.14 -7.62
C PHE A 635 -13.79 0.49 -7.74
N VAL A 636 -12.77 1.30 -8.09
CA VAL A 636 -11.37 0.89 -8.33
C VAL A 636 -10.44 2.04 -7.90
N GLY A 637 -10.19 2.19 -6.59
CA GLY A 637 -9.48 3.35 -6.01
C GLY A 637 -10.22 4.71 -6.15
N SER A 638 -11.16 4.81 -7.07
CA SER A 638 -12.17 5.86 -7.26
C SER A 638 -13.48 5.20 -7.67
N TRP A 639 -14.62 5.87 -7.46
CA TRP A 639 -15.86 5.43 -8.11
C TRP A 639 -15.85 5.96 -9.54
N ARG A 640 -16.36 5.18 -10.49
CA ARG A 640 -16.37 5.49 -11.93
C ARG A 640 -17.74 5.19 -12.53
N LEU A 641 -18.20 6.06 -13.43
CA LEU A 641 -19.30 5.70 -14.31
C LEU A 641 -18.85 4.61 -15.28
N ARG A 642 -19.71 3.60 -15.49
CA ARG A 642 -19.44 2.60 -16.52
C ARG A 642 -19.51 3.28 -17.90
N ALA A 643 -18.39 3.29 -18.61
CA ALA A 643 -18.34 3.68 -20.01
C ALA A 643 -18.39 2.42 -20.89
N ASN A 644 -19.27 2.39 -21.90
CA ASN A 644 -19.25 1.31 -22.90
C ASN A 644 -18.07 1.43 -23.87
N ASN A 645 -17.46 2.62 -23.95
CA ASN A 645 -16.26 2.86 -24.74
C ASN A 645 -15.03 2.71 -23.83
N ARG A 646 -14.17 1.74 -24.16
CA ARG A 646 -12.97 1.40 -23.40
C ARG A 646 -11.90 2.51 -23.39
N ASN A 647 -11.93 3.37 -24.40
CA ASN A 647 -11.02 4.50 -24.56
C ASN A 647 -11.59 5.82 -24.00
N ALA A 648 -12.77 5.78 -23.36
CA ALA A 648 -13.33 6.94 -22.70
C ALA A 648 -12.75 7.07 -21.30
N VAL A 649 -12.31 8.28 -20.95
CA VAL A 649 -12.06 8.65 -19.56
C VAL A 649 -13.42 8.71 -18.87
N PRO A 650 -13.74 7.80 -17.92
CA PRO A 650 -15.03 7.82 -17.25
C PRO A 650 -15.11 9.03 -16.33
N LEU A 651 -16.33 9.52 -16.08
CA LEU A 651 -16.53 10.38 -14.91
C LEU A 651 -16.13 9.58 -13.67
N GLU A 652 -15.25 10.16 -12.87
CA GLU A 652 -14.78 9.53 -11.65
C GLU A 652 -14.74 10.54 -10.50
N GLY A 653 -14.68 10.02 -9.28
CA GLY A 653 -14.46 10.81 -8.09
C GLY A 653 -14.02 9.97 -6.90
N PRO A 654 -13.55 10.62 -5.83
CA PRO A 654 -13.11 9.89 -4.66
C PRO A 654 -14.31 9.28 -3.93
N PHE A 655 -14.03 8.15 -3.31
CA PHE A 655 -14.93 7.56 -2.34
C PHE A 655 -14.08 6.98 -1.21
N ALA A 656 -14.67 6.85 -0.05
CA ALA A 656 -14.07 6.18 1.09
C ALA A 656 -15.16 5.42 1.82
N MET A 657 -14.82 4.23 2.28
CA MET A 657 -15.73 3.36 3.02
C MET A 657 -14.97 2.63 4.10
N SER A 658 -15.67 2.34 5.20
CA SER A 658 -15.14 1.50 6.26
C SER A 658 -16.17 0.47 6.70
N LYS A 659 -15.67 -0.62 7.28
CA LYS A 659 -16.51 -1.71 7.77
C LYS A 659 -17.35 -1.24 8.95
N VAL A 660 -18.64 -1.54 8.92
CA VAL A 660 -19.56 -1.34 10.04
C VAL A 660 -19.31 -2.46 11.04
N VAL A 661 -18.58 -2.14 12.12
CA VAL A 661 -18.38 -3.06 13.24
C VAL A 661 -19.63 -2.97 14.11
N GLY A 662 -20.39 -4.07 14.25
CA GLY A 662 -21.44 -4.14 15.27
C GLY A 662 -20.85 -3.95 16.66
N PRO A 663 -21.65 -3.66 17.70
CA PRO A 663 -21.13 -3.70 19.07
C PRO A 663 -20.43 -5.05 19.26
N ARG A 664 -19.12 -5.04 19.57
CA ARG A 664 -18.42 -6.26 19.97
C ARG A 664 -19.24 -6.83 21.12
N SER A 665 -19.77 -8.03 20.96
CA SER A 665 -20.23 -8.79 22.12
C SER A 665 -19.01 -8.93 23.00
N GLU A 666 -18.97 -8.20 24.11
CA GLU A 666 -18.02 -8.44 25.18
C GLU A 666 -18.24 -9.89 25.62
N SER A 667 -17.31 -10.76 25.21
CA SER A 667 -17.21 -12.14 25.65
C SER A 667 -16.05 -12.27 26.62
#